data_AF-A0A0E4GC98-F1
#
_entry.id   AF-A0A0E4GC98-F1
#
_cell.length_a   1.000
_cell.length_b   1.000
_cell.length_c   1.000
_cell.angle_alpha   90.00
_cell.angle_beta   90.00
_cell.angle_gamma   90.00
#
_symmetry.space_group_name_H-M   'P 1'
#
loop_
_entity.id
_entity.type
_entity.pdbx_description
1 polymer ?
#
loop_
_entity_poly.entity_id
_entity_poly.type
_entity_poly.pdbx_seq_one_letter_code
_entity_poly.pdbx_strand_id
1 'polypeptide(L)'
;MQYFVKLLLLGLENPALLFGFCAPTEQPPHAWKRKELDNKPSILQYTAILNQTDKDSLLNILNTKSSLNIGKEMLTLNLESRPSVFSDTSGLEWESNKPVSKFHIVDEYWNLDKAVLMNEIEQSFLPCNGRDLRHNIQRLFEVLKKECGIDFSQEGERLGNFEYYTPGKYMNAFDVKGNNYTTIILRKKYAIPEELIVNCAAENEGRWVSNEVKAFSPDSDELAFSADEPMTHYKIKVWEKESGVLVYASESAFMIEIHIDMATTNHKVIHDPWTQTLQQNASKHKDDIQKIERITVASRYDVINVTSEQPVPWRKATQDGKKLCISYKKAKTKGAFVPKTADRKGEIDSFQKVREYIEEKGIKKAVLADPFFSVKSASKLLGRISSASVEFNVITALASTDPDTSEKNTDVKEQCKIFINQNRNLLHPNLTVQNVLRGNNPAFHDRYLIRYFDDGHIDGFLLSNSLNSAGQYFPYVIAPLESEVCLEVAEYLQNLTNPAYQNKLSEIEQVQIETLYSPARNREETEPEKKCVLPQLLTGESKIEDAVHSGVKLNYFEDGSNAKSFTVLPGVLPTIIPMLFQHWNSNSETAIIALGEALYHTYQGTCEAKEILQSIPNAIPRYVETILLLVEDVEERQKHGQKSIHSEQFAYWAIMNGNAEPGPISHWVDNPGHVYYKEEGYWWCLYKLLWLLNPEEFLHTLETIKSPLMLSILIEYIALYDYDQGLHELLLKSKWEWMHDLGAEWVWRNCKSKNLDINAVLDSIETSMQLKQSAYLLSEAAFHARILQANTPEADKAKAWELCIELIERIATLCNEAEISNDEQINALEKVKDCEQTCNAWLILSIAQSIKDETIRNAQLDRIINAYFNNNHSLPCNLDTDEQYIELVVKTAELRYKDTFEKYIGSKLLHWGALNDWMEPYFRDRDYWRWSDSEKTVGWDVQFLNVYQKLGYKLSGKLKVYFDRAMSDPTLLA
;
A
#
# COMPACT_ATOMS: atom_id res chain seq x y z
N MET A 1 -30.69 -4.95 -36.75
CA MET A 1 -30.09 -4.19 -35.64
C MET A 1 -31.04 -4.30 -34.45
N GLN A 2 -30.53 -4.60 -33.26
CA GLN A 2 -31.32 -4.66 -32.02
C GLN A 2 -31.00 -3.43 -31.17
N TYR A 3 -31.83 -3.11 -30.17
CA TYR A 3 -31.69 -1.91 -29.35
C TYR A 3 -31.81 -2.24 -27.87
N PHE A 4 -30.76 -1.97 -27.10
CA PHE A 4 -30.78 -2.04 -25.65
C PHE A 4 -31.50 -0.80 -25.09
N VAL A 5 -32.43 -1.03 -24.17
CA VAL A 5 -33.16 0.02 -23.46
C VAL A 5 -33.00 -0.18 -21.96
N LYS A 6 -32.66 0.89 -21.23
CA LYS A 6 -32.60 0.93 -19.77
C LYS A 6 -33.42 2.09 -19.24
N LEU A 7 -34.31 1.81 -18.29
CA LEU A 7 -35.17 2.79 -17.63
C LEU A 7 -34.98 2.71 -16.13
N LEU A 8 -34.82 3.88 -15.50
CA LEU A 8 -34.77 4.06 -14.06
C LEU A 8 -36.03 4.81 -13.64
N LEU A 9 -36.85 4.18 -12.81
CA LEU A 9 -38.16 4.68 -12.41
C LEU A 9 -38.24 4.85 -10.89
N LEU A 10 -38.98 5.86 -10.45
CA LEU A 10 -39.44 5.99 -9.08
C LEU A 10 -40.72 5.17 -8.91
N GLY A 11 -40.70 4.19 -8.04
CA GLY A 11 -41.82 3.29 -7.72
C GLY A 11 -42.88 3.99 -6.89
N LEU A 12 -43.83 4.62 -7.57
CA LEU A 12 -45.05 5.22 -7.02
C LEU A 12 -46.28 4.48 -7.58
N GLU A 13 -47.49 4.81 -7.10
CA GLU A 13 -48.75 4.30 -7.71
C GLU A 13 -48.82 4.60 -9.21
N ASN A 14 -48.28 5.76 -9.63
CA ASN A 14 -47.99 6.08 -11.01
C ASN A 14 -46.46 6.29 -11.14
N PRO A 15 -45.71 5.34 -11.73
CA PRO A 15 -44.26 5.44 -11.78
C PRO A 15 -43.79 6.69 -12.52
N ALA A 16 -42.76 7.36 -12.00
CA ALA A 16 -42.14 8.53 -12.62
C ALA A 16 -40.79 8.16 -13.23
N LEU A 17 -40.47 8.69 -14.42
CA LEU A 17 -39.17 8.47 -15.06
C LEU A 17 -38.10 9.31 -14.35
N LEU A 18 -37.06 8.66 -13.84
CA LEU A 18 -35.87 9.32 -13.29
C LEU A 18 -34.80 9.53 -14.35
N PHE A 19 -34.61 8.54 -15.23
CA PHE A 19 -33.76 8.64 -16.43
C PHE A 19 -33.98 7.41 -17.32
N GLY A 20 -33.84 7.56 -18.63
CA GLY A 20 -33.84 6.42 -19.55
C GLY A 20 -32.95 6.62 -20.76
N PHE A 21 -32.43 5.52 -21.30
CA PHE A 21 -31.71 5.57 -22.57
C PHE A 21 -31.97 4.35 -23.45
N CYS A 22 -31.78 4.54 -24.76
CA CYS A 22 -31.86 3.52 -25.80
C CYS A 22 -30.68 3.64 -26.75
N ALA A 23 -30.00 2.52 -27.02
CA ALA A 23 -28.84 2.46 -27.91
C ALA A 23 -28.74 1.10 -28.63
N PRO A 24 -28.13 1.02 -29.82
CA PRO A 24 -28.05 -0.24 -30.57
C PRO A 24 -27.20 -1.32 -29.89
N THR A 25 -27.50 -2.58 -30.16
CA THR A 25 -26.70 -3.71 -29.65
C THR A 25 -26.70 -4.87 -30.64
N GLU A 26 -25.66 -5.69 -30.58
CA GLU A 26 -25.55 -6.95 -31.32
C GLU A 26 -26.16 -8.14 -30.56
N GLN A 27 -26.46 -7.95 -29.27
CA GLN A 27 -27.04 -8.99 -28.42
C GLN A 27 -28.47 -9.37 -28.85
N PRO A 28 -28.90 -10.64 -28.61
CA PRO A 28 -30.21 -11.11 -29.02
C PRO A 28 -31.36 -10.45 -28.23
N PRO A 29 -32.56 -10.32 -28.82
CA PRO A 29 -33.72 -9.75 -28.14
C PRO A 29 -34.08 -10.46 -26.84
N HIS A 30 -34.45 -9.70 -25.83
CA HIS A 30 -35.07 -10.24 -24.63
C HIS A 30 -36.14 -9.30 -24.07
N ALA A 31 -37.17 -9.89 -23.47
CA ALA A 31 -38.25 -9.16 -22.84
C ALA A 31 -37.77 -8.33 -21.63
N TRP A 32 -38.63 -7.42 -21.18
CA TRP A 32 -38.38 -6.55 -20.02
C TRP A 32 -38.00 -7.35 -18.76
N LYS A 33 -36.83 -7.06 -18.22
CA LYS A 33 -36.35 -7.56 -16.93
C LYS A 33 -36.47 -6.46 -15.89
N ARG A 34 -37.10 -6.76 -14.75
CA ARG A 34 -37.24 -5.86 -13.60
C ARG A 34 -36.18 -6.19 -12.54
N LYS A 35 -35.53 -5.16 -12.00
CA LYS A 35 -34.66 -5.23 -10.82
C LYS A 35 -35.02 -4.09 -9.87
N GLU A 36 -35.14 -4.38 -8.58
CA GLU A 36 -35.31 -3.35 -7.55
C GLU A 36 -33.94 -2.94 -7.02
N LEU A 37 -33.64 -1.64 -7.05
CA LEU A 37 -32.32 -1.08 -6.72
C LEU A 37 -32.26 -0.54 -5.29
N ASP A 38 -33.36 0.04 -4.83
CA ASP A 38 -33.53 0.52 -3.46
C ASP A 38 -35.00 0.37 -3.08
N ASN A 39 -35.28 0.22 -1.79
CA ASN A 39 -36.63 0.02 -1.26
C ASN A 39 -37.18 1.29 -0.58
N LYS A 40 -36.34 2.32 -0.38
CA LYS A 40 -36.72 3.60 0.26
C LYS A 40 -35.98 4.77 -0.43
N PRO A 41 -36.54 5.36 -1.51
CA PRO A 41 -37.83 5.02 -2.12
C PRO A 41 -37.66 3.78 -3.00
N SER A 42 -38.76 3.15 -3.44
CA SER A 42 -38.64 2.03 -4.38
C SER A 42 -38.05 2.57 -5.70
N ILE A 43 -36.84 2.18 -6.05
CA ILE A 43 -36.21 2.52 -7.32
C ILE A 43 -36.23 1.27 -8.18
N LEU A 44 -36.88 1.37 -9.34
CA LEU A 44 -37.05 0.26 -10.25
C LEU A 44 -36.18 0.44 -11.49
N GLN A 45 -35.39 -0.57 -11.81
CA GLN A 45 -34.68 -0.69 -13.07
C GLN A 45 -35.43 -1.65 -13.99
N TYR A 46 -35.63 -1.20 -15.24
CA TYR A 46 -36.12 -2.02 -16.33
C TYR A 46 -35.11 -2.06 -17.47
N THR A 47 -34.77 -3.26 -17.96
CA THR A 47 -33.93 -3.45 -19.15
C THR A 47 -34.58 -4.36 -20.17
N ALA A 48 -34.41 -4.07 -21.46
CA ALA A 48 -34.87 -4.90 -22.57
C ALA A 48 -33.92 -4.78 -23.77
N ILE A 49 -33.96 -5.77 -24.67
CA ILE A 49 -33.38 -5.66 -26.00
C ILE A 49 -34.52 -5.78 -27.02
N LEU A 50 -34.82 -4.66 -27.68
CA LEU A 50 -35.93 -4.48 -28.61
C LEU A 50 -35.48 -4.72 -30.05
N ASN A 51 -36.40 -5.27 -30.86
CA ASN A 51 -36.25 -5.25 -32.30
C ASN A 51 -36.62 -3.87 -32.89
N GLN A 52 -36.41 -3.70 -34.19
CA GLN A 52 -36.69 -2.44 -34.89
C GLN A 52 -38.15 -1.99 -34.71
N THR A 53 -39.12 -2.89 -34.87
CA THR A 53 -40.56 -2.59 -34.75
C THR A 53 -40.94 -2.12 -33.34
N ASP A 54 -40.41 -2.79 -32.32
CA ASP A 54 -40.67 -2.47 -30.92
C ASP A 54 -40.00 -1.15 -30.52
N LYS A 55 -38.80 -0.88 -31.04
CA LYS A 55 -38.08 0.39 -30.86
C LYS A 55 -38.84 1.56 -31.52
N ASP A 56 -39.35 1.38 -32.73
CA ASP A 56 -40.10 2.45 -33.42
C ASP A 56 -41.46 2.71 -32.73
N SER A 57 -42.07 1.67 -32.16
CA SER A 57 -43.25 1.80 -31.30
C SER A 57 -42.94 2.62 -30.04
N LEU A 58 -41.80 2.38 -29.37
CA LEU A 58 -41.35 3.15 -28.21
C LEU A 58 -41.14 4.64 -28.56
N LEU A 59 -40.44 4.94 -29.66
CA LEU A 59 -40.22 6.33 -30.10
C LEU A 59 -41.53 7.04 -30.47
N ASN A 60 -42.48 6.33 -31.10
CA ASN A 60 -43.79 6.90 -31.39
C ASN A 60 -44.56 7.25 -30.11
N ILE A 61 -44.46 6.42 -29.07
CA ILE A 61 -45.06 6.71 -27.76
C ILE A 61 -44.44 7.97 -27.14
N LEU A 62 -43.12 8.11 -27.21
CA LEU A 62 -42.40 9.31 -26.73
C LEU A 62 -42.80 10.58 -27.48
N ASN A 63 -42.95 10.50 -28.82
CA ASN A 63 -43.35 11.64 -29.66
C ASN A 63 -44.83 12.04 -29.47
N THR A 64 -45.72 11.06 -29.25
CA THR A 64 -47.16 11.29 -29.09
C THR A 64 -47.59 11.57 -27.65
N LYS A 65 -46.65 11.53 -26.69
CA LYS A 65 -46.90 11.71 -25.25
C LYS A 65 -47.94 10.72 -24.71
N SER A 66 -47.90 9.49 -25.22
CA SER A 66 -48.82 8.40 -24.86
C SER A 66 -48.29 7.60 -23.66
N SER A 67 -49.13 6.73 -23.08
CA SER A 67 -48.72 5.81 -22.02
C SER A 67 -47.97 4.58 -22.57
N LEU A 68 -46.90 4.19 -21.88
CA LEU A 68 -46.05 3.04 -22.20
C LEU A 68 -46.29 1.89 -21.20
N ASN A 69 -46.60 0.70 -21.70
CA ASN A 69 -46.74 -0.50 -20.86
C ASN A 69 -45.40 -1.23 -20.74
N ILE A 70 -44.89 -1.38 -19.50
CA ILE A 70 -43.58 -1.99 -19.22
C ILE A 70 -43.75 -3.11 -18.19
N GLY A 71 -43.85 -4.35 -18.68
CA GLY A 71 -44.12 -5.49 -17.82
C GLY A 71 -45.49 -5.36 -17.14
N LYS A 72 -45.51 -5.01 -15.84
CA LYS A 72 -46.73 -4.80 -15.03
C LYS A 72 -47.08 -3.33 -14.80
N GLU A 73 -46.21 -2.40 -15.18
CA GLU A 73 -46.36 -0.97 -14.91
C GLU A 73 -46.86 -0.22 -16.14
N MET A 74 -47.60 0.87 -15.92
CA MET A 74 -48.02 1.81 -16.97
C MET A 74 -47.36 3.17 -16.71
N LEU A 75 -46.50 3.61 -17.61
CA LEU A 75 -45.72 4.84 -17.49
C LEU A 75 -46.30 5.94 -18.40
N THR A 76 -46.62 7.10 -17.85
CA THR A 76 -47.09 8.26 -18.64
C THR A 76 -45.96 9.24 -18.86
N LEU A 77 -45.53 9.41 -20.12
CA LEU A 77 -44.36 10.21 -20.48
C LEU A 77 -44.79 11.54 -21.12
N ASN A 78 -44.62 12.64 -20.39
CA ASN A 78 -44.83 13.99 -20.91
C ASN A 78 -43.48 14.66 -21.20
N LEU A 79 -42.82 14.21 -22.27
CA LEU A 79 -41.49 14.68 -22.67
C LEU A 79 -41.57 15.53 -23.93
N GLU A 80 -40.73 16.57 -24.01
CA GLU A 80 -40.59 17.42 -25.19
C GLU A 80 -39.36 17.01 -25.99
N SER A 81 -39.52 16.76 -27.29
CA SER A 81 -38.38 16.44 -28.17
C SER A 81 -37.56 17.68 -28.47
N ARG A 82 -36.23 17.55 -28.38
CA ARG A 82 -35.25 18.54 -28.84
C ARG A 82 -34.67 18.09 -30.20
N PRO A 83 -34.29 19.02 -31.10
CA PRO A 83 -33.53 18.67 -32.30
C PRO A 83 -32.29 17.85 -31.95
N SER A 84 -31.97 16.87 -32.79
CA SER A 84 -30.85 15.96 -32.61
C SER A 84 -29.55 16.73 -32.39
N VAL A 85 -28.80 16.34 -31.36
CA VAL A 85 -27.51 16.94 -31.02
C VAL A 85 -26.41 15.90 -31.14
N PHE A 86 -25.21 16.32 -31.51
CA PHE A 86 -24.04 15.45 -31.48
C PHE A 86 -23.53 15.33 -30.05
N SER A 87 -23.32 14.10 -29.57
CA SER A 87 -22.57 13.90 -28.32
C SER A 87 -21.09 14.18 -28.60
N ASP A 88 -20.64 15.40 -28.37
CA ASP A 88 -19.21 15.68 -28.30
C ASP A 88 -18.73 15.43 -26.87
N THR A 89 -18.21 14.22 -26.62
CA THR A 89 -17.52 13.83 -25.38
C THR A 89 -16.01 14.01 -25.47
N SER A 90 -15.49 14.49 -26.62
CA SER A 90 -14.06 14.69 -26.83
C SER A 90 -13.58 15.91 -26.04
N GLY A 91 -12.90 15.65 -24.92
CA GLY A 91 -12.34 16.69 -24.04
C GLY A 91 -12.27 16.38 -22.54
N LEU A 92 -12.79 15.25 -22.04
CA LEU A 92 -12.73 14.90 -20.61
C LEU A 92 -12.46 13.41 -20.41
N GLU A 93 -11.37 12.91 -20.99
CA GLU A 93 -10.93 11.54 -20.73
C GLU A 93 -10.25 11.44 -19.37
N TRP A 94 -11.01 10.93 -18.39
CA TRP A 94 -10.66 9.85 -17.45
C TRP A 94 -11.74 9.67 -16.36
N GLU A 95 -12.72 10.59 -16.23
CA GLU A 95 -13.69 10.55 -15.12
C GLU A 95 -15.18 10.74 -15.46
N SER A 96 -15.58 11.02 -16.71
CA SER A 96 -17.02 11.17 -17.00
C SER A 96 -17.67 9.85 -17.39
N ASN A 97 -18.17 9.10 -16.40
CA ASN A 97 -19.10 8.00 -16.59
C ASN A 97 -20.34 8.49 -17.37
N LYS A 98 -20.62 7.95 -18.55
CA LYS A 98 -21.80 8.33 -19.36
C LYS A 98 -22.51 7.10 -19.94
N PRO A 99 -23.82 7.19 -20.25
CA PRO A 99 -24.57 6.05 -20.79
C PRO A 99 -23.97 5.46 -22.07
N VAL A 100 -23.42 6.33 -22.95
CA VAL A 100 -22.70 5.95 -24.18
C VAL A 100 -21.54 6.95 -24.35
N SER A 101 -20.30 6.46 -24.46
CA SER A 101 -19.09 7.31 -24.50
C SER A 101 -18.64 7.69 -25.91
N LYS A 102 -19.02 6.89 -26.92
CA LYS A 102 -18.62 7.03 -28.34
C LYS A 102 -19.52 8.01 -29.12
N PHE A 103 -19.02 8.56 -30.23
CA PHE A 103 -19.72 9.50 -31.11
C PHE A 103 -21.09 9.00 -31.62
N HIS A 104 -22.17 9.52 -31.04
CA HIS A 104 -23.54 9.26 -31.45
C HIS A 104 -24.28 10.59 -31.70
N ILE A 105 -25.29 10.51 -32.56
CA ILE A 105 -26.36 11.50 -32.65
C ILE A 105 -27.34 11.16 -31.51
N VAL A 106 -27.65 12.14 -30.67
CA VAL A 106 -28.55 11.99 -29.53
C VAL A 106 -29.84 12.72 -29.81
N ASP A 107 -30.93 11.97 -29.82
CA ASP A 107 -32.29 12.52 -29.76
C ASP A 107 -32.71 12.59 -28.29
N GLU A 108 -32.87 13.80 -27.78
CA GLU A 108 -33.19 14.06 -26.38
C GLU A 108 -34.67 14.36 -26.20
N TYR A 109 -35.29 13.68 -25.23
CA TYR A 109 -36.66 13.87 -24.80
C TYR A 109 -36.66 14.41 -23.37
N TRP A 110 -37.04 15.69 -23.23
CA TRP A 110 -36.87 16.46 -22.01
C TRP A 110 -38.12 16.49 -21.15
N ASN A 111 -37.97 16.20 -19.86
CA ASN A 111 -38.95 16.64 -18.88
C ASN A 111 -38.75 18.14 -18.62
N LEU A 112 -39.72 18.96 -19.02
CA LEU A 112 -39.69 20.41 -18.83
C LEU A 112 -40.11 20.86 -17.42
N ASP A 113 -40.84 20.01 -16.69
CA ASP A 113 -41.34 20.31 -15.34
C ASP A 113 -40.50 19.59 -14.26
N LYS A 114 -39.24 20.05 -14.13
CA LYS A 114 -38.30 19.49 -13.14
C LYS A 114 -38.79 19.67 -11.70
N ALA A 115 -39.57 20.71 -11.44
CA ALA A 115 -40.09 21.01 -10.10
C ALA A 115 -41.13 19.96 -9.67
N VAL A 116 -42.02 19.54 -10.56
CA VAL A 116 -42.99 18.46 -10.27
C VAL A 116 -42.27 17.16 -9.96
N LEU A 117 -41.32 16.74 -10.80
CA LEU A 117 -40.56 15.50 -10.58
C LEU A 117 -39.77 15.52 -9.27
N MET A 118 -39.12 16.66 -8.95
CA MET A 118 -38.40 16.80 -7.68
C MET A 118 -39.34 16.77 -6.48
N ASN A 119 -40.53 17.37 -6.59
CA ASN A 119 -41.53 17.27 -5.53
C ASN A 119 -42.02 15.82 -5.37
N GLU A 120 -42.25 15.06 -6.45
CA GLU A 120 -42.60 13.63 -6.35
C GLU A 120 -41.50 12.81 -5.65
N ILE A 121 -40.24 13.08 -5.98
CA ILE A 121 -39.08 12.48 -5.29
C ILE A 121 -39.11 12.85 -3.80
N GLU A 122 -39.28 14.13 -3.46
CA GLU A 122 -39.30 14.58 -2.06
C GLU A 122 -40.46 13.95 -1.26
N GLN A 123 -41.66 13.91 -1.83
CA GLN A 123 -42.85 13.32 -1.22
C GLN A 123 -42.68 11.81 -1.00
N SER A 124 -41.94 11.11 -1.87
CA SER A 124 -41.66 9.68 -1.72
C SER A 124 -40.87 9.31 -0.46
N PHE A 125 -40.22 10.30 0.17
CA PHE A 125 -39.47 10.14 1.42
C PHE A 125 -40.22 10.62 2.66
N LEU A 126 -41.38 11.27 2.52
CA LEU A 126 -42.14 11.78 3.66
C LEU A 126 -42.88 10.65 4.41
N PRO A 127 -43.07 10.79 5.74
CA PRO A 127 -42.64 11.90 6.59
C PRO A 127 -41.16 11.77 6.99
N CYS A 128 -40.34 12.76 6.65
CA CYS A 128 -38.96 12.89 7.12
C CYS A 128 -38.62 14.37 7.39
N ASN A 129 -37.65 14.63 8.25
CA ASN A 129 -37.18 16.00 8.49
C ASN A 129 -36.27 16.47 7.34
N GLY A 130 -36.00 17.78 7.25
CA GLY A 130 -35.20 18.34 6.15
C GLY A 130 -33.77 17.79 6.04
N ARG A 131 -33.17 17.31 7.14
CA ARG A 131 -31.85 16.65 7.11
C ARG A 131 -31.95 15.26 6.48
N ASP A 132 -32.92 14.47 6.90
CA ASP A 132 -33.11 13.10 6.41
C ASP A 132 -33.50 13.12 4.92
N LEU A 133 -34.38 14.05 4.53
CA LEU A 133 -34.75 14.28 3.14
C LEU A 133 -33.51 14.55 2.27
N ARG A 134 -32.60 15.42 2.75
CA ARG A 134 -31.34 15.73 2.05
C ARG A 134 -30.46 14.50 1.87
N HIS A 135 -30.25 13.70 2.92
CA HIS A 135 -29.40 12.51 2.84
C HIS A 135 -30.00 11.44 1.92
N ASN A 136 -31.32 11.27 1.98
CA ASN A 136 -32.05 10.33 1.16
C ASN A 136 -31.97 10.66 -0.33
N ILE A 137 -32.09 11.95 -0.70
CA ILE A 137 -31.93 12.40 -2.09
C ILE A 137 -30.47 12.26 -2.56
N GLN A 138 -29.49 12.53 -1.69
CA GLN A 138 -28.08 12.29 -2.02
C GLN A 138 -27.79 10.81 -2.32
N ARG A 139 -28.33 9.90 -1.49
CA ARG A 139 -28.25 8.46 -1.71
C ARG A 139 -28.94 8.05 -3.02
N LEU A 140 -30.12 8.59 -3.31
CA LEU A 140 -30.81 8.38 -4.59
C LEU A 140 -29.89 8.73 -5.77
N PHE A 141 -29.25 9.90 -5.74
CA PHE A 141 -28.33 10.32 -6.81
C PHE A 141 -27.09 9.42 -6.92
N GLU A 142 -26.55 8.90 -5.81
CA GLU A 142 -25.45 7.92 -5.83
C GLU A 142 -25.88 6.60 -6.48
N VAL A 143 -27.08 6.09 -6.18
CA VAL A 143 -27.64 4.88 -6.81
C VAL A 143 -27.85 5.11 -8.32
N LEU A 144 -28.44 6.24 -8.70
CA LEU A 144 -28.67 6.57 -10.11
C LEU A 144 -27.34 6.72 -10.87
N LYS A 145 -26.35 7.41 -10.29
CA LYS A 145 -25.01 7.57 -10.87
C LYS A 145 -24.36 6.22 -11.14
N LYS A 146 -24.48 5.26 -10.21
CA LYS A 146 -23.95 3.90 -10.40
C LYS A 146 -24.61 3.16 -11.57
N GLU A 147 -25.88 3.42 -11.86
CA GLU A 147 -26.64 2.66 -12.84
C GLU A 147 -26.69 3.27 -14.25
N CYS A 148 -26.53 4.60 -14.36
CA CYS A 148 -26.51 5.32 -15.65
C CYS A 148 -25.24 6.14 -15.92
N GLY A 149 -24.32 6.23 -14.97
CA GLY A 149 -23.08 7.03 -15.06
C GLY A 149 -23.24 8.51 -14.71
N ILE A 150 -24.48 9.04 -14.70
CA ILE A 150 -24.75 10.48 -14.60
C ILE A 150 -24.79 10.94 -13.15
N ASP A 151 -24.00 11.97 -12.81
CA ASP A 151 -24.09 12.64 -11.51
C ASP A 151 -25.16 13.74 -11.55
N PHE A 152 -26.40 13.40 -11.18
CA PHE A 152 -27.51 14.35 -11.19
C PHE A 152 -27.34 15.55 -10.24
N SER A 153 -26.39 15.51 -9.29
CA SER A 153 -26.06 16.70 -8.49
C SER A 153 -25.29 17.76 -9.29
N GLN A 154 -24.68 17.38 -10.41
CA GLN A 154 -23.95 18.25 -11.33
C GLN A 154 -24.69 18.41 -12.67
N GLU A 155 -25.26 17.34 -13.19
CA GLU A 155 -26.02 17.25 -14.44
C GLU A 155 -27.54 17.17 -14.18
N GLY A 156 -28.05 17.95 -13.21
CA GLY A 156 -29.45 17.95 -12.80
C GLY A 156 -30.44 18.27 -13.93
N GLU A 157 -29.98 18.89 -15.02
CA GLU A 157 -30.75 19.10 -16.24
C GLU A 157 -31.23 17.81 -16.91
N ARG A 158 -30.52 16.69 -16.73
CA ARG A 158 -30.85 15.39 -17.35
C ARG A 158 -31.88 14.60 -16.54
N LEU A 159 -32.20 15.02 -15.33
CA LEU A 159 -33.14 14.31 -14.45
C LEU A 159 -34.54 14.23 -15.08
N GLY A 160 -35.06 13.02 -15.26
CA GLY A 160 -36.34 12.73 -15.89
C GLY A 160 -36.34 12.73 -17.41
N ASN A 161 -35.17 12.82 -18.05
CA ASN A 161 -35.07 12.77 -19.50
C ASN A 161 -34.99 11.33 -20.03
N PHE A 162 -35.27 11.19 -21.32
CA PHE A 162 -34.97 10.00 -22.09
C PHE A 162 -34.06 10.35 -23.27
N GLU A 163 -33.05 9.53 -23.53
CA GLU A 163 -32.06 9.76 -24.59
C GLU A 163 -31.97 8.57 -25.54
N TYR A 164 -32.10 8.85 -26.84
CA TYR A 164 -31.90 7.85 -27.88
C TYR A 164 -30.61 8.12 -28.64
N TYR A 165 -29.73 7.12 -28.68
CA TYR A 165 -28.41 7.21 -29.28
C TYR A 165 -28.42 6.51 -30.65
N THR A 166 -28.12 7.26 -31.71
CA THR A 166 -27.94 6.75 -33.06
C THR A 166 -26.46 6.81 -33.45
N PRO A 167 -25.83 5.70 -33.88
CA PRO A 167 -24.44 5.71 -34.32
C PRO A 167 -24.23 6.71 -35.46
N GLY A 168 -23.13 7.48 -35.41
CA GLY A 168 -22.76 8.34 -36.52
C GLY A 168 -22.52 7.55 -37.81
N LYS A 169 -22.86 8.14 -38.97
CA LYS A 169 -22.79 7.52 -40.32
C LYS A 169 -21.46 6.80 -40.58
N TYR A 170 -20.35 7.34 -40.06
CA TYR A 170 -18.99 6.83 -40.25
C TYR A 170 -18.26 6.49 -38.93
N MET A 171 -19.00 6.14 -37.86
CA MET A 171 -18.44 5.91 -36.52
C MET A 171 -17.25 4.92 -36.49
N ASN A 172 -17.23 3.93 -37.40
CA ASN A 172 -16.16 2.95 -37.53
C ASN A 172 -15.43 3.02 -38.88
N ALA A 173 -15.59 4.11 -39.65
CA ALA A 173 -15.05 4.20 -41.01
C ALA A 173 -13.57 4.56 -41.06
N PHE A 174 -13.03 5.10 -39.97
CA PHE A 174 -11.69 5.67 -39.94
C PHE A 174 -10.78 4.93 -38.95
N ASP A 175 -9.51 4.83 -39.33
CA ASP A 175 -8.40 4.42 -38.47
C ASP A 175 -7.42 5.59 -38.36
N VAL A 176 -6.94 5.89 -37.16
CA VAL A 176 -6.01 7.00 -36.93
C VAL A 176 -4.70 6.42 -36.43
N LYS A 177 -3.62 6.64 -37.17
CA LYS A 177 -2.28 6.21 -36.79
C LYS A 177 -1.39 7.43 -36.57
N GLY A 178 -0.84 7.56 -35.37
CA GLY A 178 0.28 8.45 -35.12
C GLY A 178 1.59 7.79 -35.56
N ASN A 179 2.44 8.51 -36.29
CA ASN A 179 3.78 8.08 -36.61
C ASN A 179 4.77 9.12 -36.08
N ASN A 180 5.70 8.69 -35.22
CA ASN A 180 6.77 9.52 -34.63
C ASN A 180 6.31 10.80 -33.91
N TYR A 181 5.12 10.80 -33.28
CA TYR A 181 4.55 11.92 -32.50
C TYR A 181 4.39 13.26 -33.25
N THR A 182 4.77 13.33 -34.52
CA THR A 182 4.82 14.54 -35.34
C THR A 182 3.89 14.44 -36.55
N THR A 183 3.41 13.24 -36.88
CA THR A 183 2.50 13.00 -38.00
C THR A 183 1.30 12.15 -37.57
N ILE A 184 0.12 12.56 -38.00
CA ILE A 184 -1.15 11.85 -37.82
C ILE A 184 -1.69 11.44 -39.18
N ILE A 185 -1.96 10.16 -39.38
CA ILE A 185 -2.52 9.60 -40.61
C ILE A 185 -3.93 9.11 -40.32
N LEU A 186 -4.91 9.72 -40.99
CA LEU A 186 -6.30 9.27 -41.01
C LEU A 186 -6.51 8.37 -42.22
N ARG A 187 -6.89 7.11 -42.00
CA ARG A 187 -7.13 6.10 -43.04
C ARG A 187 -8.60 5.69 -43.09
N LYS A 188 -9.16 5.50 -44.28
CA LYS A 188 -10.48 4.88 -44.47
C LYS A 188 -10.38 3.36 -44.37
N LYS A 189 -11.25 2.72 -43.59
CA LYS A 189 -11.35 1.25 -43.49
C LYS A 189 -12.12 0.63 -44.65
N TYR A 190 -12.94 1.43 -45.34
CA TYR A 190 -13.73 1.05 -46.51
C TYR A 190 -13.96 2.28 -47.41
N ALA A 191 -14.30 2.05 -48.68
CA ALA A 191 -14.55 3.12 -49.63
C ALA A 191 -15.72 4.01 -49.18
N ILE A 192 -15.49 5.33 -49.17
CA ILE A 192 -16.49 6.36 -48.86
C ILE A 192 -16.70 7.17 -50.15
N PRO A 193 -17.90 7.14 -50.77
CA PRO A 193 -18.14 7.79 -52.06
C PRO A 193 -18.24 9.31 -51.97
N GLU A 194 -18.51 9.86 -50.79
CA GLU A 194 -18.63 11.30 -50.57
C GLU A 194 -17.27 11.97 -50.30
N GLU A 195 -17.10 13.20 -50.78
CA GLU A 195 -15.94 14.02 -50.45
C GLU A 195 -16.09 14.59 -49.02
N LEU A 196 -15.05 14.45 -48.20
CA LEU A 196 -15.07 14.89 -46.81
C LEU A 196 -14.12 16.07 -46.59
N ILE A 197 -14.37 16.85 -45.54
CA ILE A 197 -13.46 17.87 -45.04
C ILE A 197 -12.97 17.38 -43.69
N VAL A 198 -11.65 17.38 -43.47
CA VAL A 198 -11.02 16.90 -42.24
C VAL A 198 -10.23 18.04 -41.61
N ASN A 199 -10.53 18.36 -40.37
CA ASN A 199 -9.70 19.21 -39.52
C ASN A 199 -8.91 18.33 -38.57
N CYS A 200 -7.61 18.59 -38.46
CA CYS A 200 -6.75 18.01 -37.45
C CYS A 200 -6.08 19.15 -36.69
N ALA A 201 -6.40 19.27 -35.40
CA ALA A 201 -5.82 20.25 -34.50
C ALA A 201 -4.99 19.52 -33.44
N ALA A 202 -3.72 19.83 -33.34
CA ALA A 202 -2.77 19.18 -32.46
C ALA A 202 -2.12 20.18 -31.51
N GLU A 203 -1.80 19.69 -30.33
CA GLU A 203 -1.33 20.46 -29.19
C GLU A 203 -0.10 19.81 -28.55
N ASN A 204 0.78 20.64 -28.01
CA ASN A 204 1.87 20.27 -27.11
C ASN A 204 1.81 21.17 -25.86
N GLU A 205 1.75 20.56 -24.66
CA GLU A 205 1.74 21.26 -23.36
C GLU A 205 0.77 22.47 -23.24
N GLY A 206 -0.50 22.32 -23.65
CA GLY A 206 -1.47 23.42 -23.57
C GLY A 206 -1.45 24.38 -24.76
N ARG A 207 -0.59 24.17 -25.77
CA ARG A 207 -0.42 25.07 -26.92
C ARG A 207 -0.61 24.37 -28.26
N TRP A 208 -1.34 25.01 -29.18
CA TRP A 208 -1.55 24.51 -30.54
C TRP A 208 -0.25 24.49 -31.34
N VAL A 209 0.17 23.31 -31.79
CA VAL A 209 1.37 23.11 -32.65
C VAL A 209 1.00 22.89 -34.12
N SER A 210 -0.23 22.45 -34.40
CA SER A 210 -0.78 22.35 -35.76
C SER A 210 -2.30 22.48 -35.73
N ASN A 211 -2.90 23.10 -36.74
CA ASN A 211 -4.35 23.16 -36.91
C ASN A 211 -4.68 23.29 -38.40
N GLU A 212 -4.77 22.14 -39.06
CA GLU A 212 -4.91 22.04 -40.51
C GLU A 212 -6.32 21.59 -40.90
N VAL A 213 -6.79 22.05 -42.06
CA VAL A 213 -8.02 21.58 -42.69
C VAL A 213 -7.70 21.11 -44.10
N LYS A 214 -8.07 19.87 -44.43
CA LYS A 214 -7.80 19.24 -45.73
C LYS A 214 -9.07 18.58 -46.28
N ALA A 215 -9.21 18.58 -47.61
CA ALA A 215 -10.24 17.78 -48.27
C ALA A 215 -9.78 16.32 -48.35
N PHE A 216 -10.67 15.37 -48.06
CA PHE A 216 -10.43 13.93 -48.18
C PHE A 216 -11.25 13.40 -49.36
N SER A 217 -10.58 13.26 -50.51
CA SER A 217 -11.18 12.80 -51.77
C SER A 217 -11.74 11.38 -51.64
N PRO A 218 -12.85 11.03 -52.32
CA PRO A 218 -13.34 9.65 -52.42
C PRO A 218 -12.28 8.65 -52.89
N ASP A 219 -11.40 9.07 -53.81
CA ASP A 219 -10.36 8.24 -54.45
C ASP A 219 -9.09 8.05 -53.61
N SER A 220 -9.02 8.69 -52.44
CA SER A 220 -7.88 8.61 -51.53
C SER A 220 -8.24 7.80 -50.28
N ASP A 221 -7.38 6.86 -49.91
CA ASP A 221 -7.56 6.00 -48.74
C ASP A 221 -6.93 6.59 -47.46
N GLU A 222 -5.99 7.54 -47.59
CA GLU A 222 -5.23 8.10 -46.48
C GLU A 222 -5.03 9.61 -46.58
N LEU A 223 -5.07 10.27 -45.43
CA LEU A 223 -4.83 11.70 -45.28
C LEU A 223 -3.88 11.97 -44.11
N ALA A 224 -2.74 12.60 -44.39
CA ALA A 224 -1.72 12.89 -43.38
C ALA A 224 -1.74 14.35 -42.93
N PHE A 225 -1.44 14.56 -41.65
CA PHE A 225 -1.27 15.85 -40.98
C PHE A 225 0.06 15.84 -40.24
N SER A 226 0.83 16.92 -40.33
CA SER A 226 2.14 17.00 -39.68
C SER A 226 2.25 18.25 -38.80
N ALA A 227 3.11 18.18 -37.80
CA ALA A 227 3.54 19.30 -36.98
C ALA A 227 5.07 19.35 -36.93
N ASP A 228 5.61 20.56 -36.77
CA ASP A 228 7.06 20.79 -36.66
C ASP A 228 7.63 20.35 -35.30
N GLU A 229 6.76 20.09 -34.32
CA GLU A 229 7.09 19.65 -32.96
C GLU A 229 6.26 18.41 -32.56
N PRO A 230 6.72 17.60 -31.59
CA PRO A 230 5.95 16.48 -31.06
C PRO A 230 4.62 16.94 -30.45
N MET A 231 3.55 16.19 -30.72
CA MET A 231 2.21 16.44 -30.24
C MET A 231 1.96 15.66 -28.94
N THR A 232 1.47 16.30 -27.88
CA THR A 232 0.92 15.62 -26.68
C THR A 232 -0.52 15.21 -26.88
N HIS A 233 -1.23 15.90 -27.77
CA HIS A 233 -2.66 15.75 -27.90
C HIS A 233 -3.13 16.15 -29.30
N TYR A 234 -4.18 15.51 -29.82
CA TYR A 234 -4.79 15.91 -31.08
C TYR A 234 -6.30 15.68 -31.12
N LYS A 235 -6.98 16.48 -31.94
CA LYS A 235 -8.41 16.45 -32.23
C LYS A 235 -8.62 16.41 -33.73
N ILE A 236 -9.31 15.38 -34.21
CA ILE A 236 -9.76 15.22 -35.59
C ILE A 236 -11.26 15.44 -35.65
N LYS A 237 -11.70 16.24 -36.62
CA LYS A 237 -13.11 16.43 -36.96
C LYS A 237 -13.30 16.26 -38.45
N VAL A 238 -14.33 15.54 -38.85
CA VAL A 238 -14.61 15.19 -40.25
C VAL A 238 -16.04 15.59 -40.58
N TRP A 239 -16.19 16.41 -41.62
CA TRP A 239 -17.48 16.87 -42.14
C TRP A 239 -17.71 16.32 -43.54
N GLU A 240 -18.97 16.10 -43.88
CA GLU A 240 -19.36 15.89 -45.27
C GLU A 240 -19.34 17.24 -46.00
N LYS A 241 -18.67 17.31 -47.16
CA LYS A 241 -18.43 18.58 -47.86
C LYS A 241 -19.72 19.26 -48.33
N GLU A 242 -20.68 18.47 -48.80
CA GLU A 242 -21.92 19.01 -49.37
C GLU A 242 -22.91 19.47 -48.29
N SER A 243 -23.10 18.68 -47.23
CA SER A 243 -24.08 18.98 -46.18
C SER A 243 -23.51 19.87 -45.07
N GLY A 244 -22.19 19.91 -44.91
CA GLY A 244 -21.51 20.56 -43.79
C GLY A 244 -21.74 19.88 -42.44
N VAL A 245 -22.34 18.68 -42.44
CA VAL A 245 -22.64 17.93 -41.21
C VAL A 245 -21.37 17.24 -40.71
N LEU A 246 -21.10 17.35 -39.41
CA LEU A 246 -20.05 16.58 -38.74
C LEU A 246 -20.42 15.10 -38.74
N VAL A 247 -19.59 14.24 -39.30
CA VAL A 247 -19.88 12.80 -39.47
C VAL A 247 -18.96 11.90 -38.66
N TYR A 248 -17.81 12.42 -38.24
CA TYR A 248 -16.86 11.75 -37.37
C TYR A 248 -16.04 12.80 -36.61
N ALA A 249 -15.68 12.47 -35.38
CA ALA A 249 -14.64 13.17 -34.65
C ALA A 249 -13.86 12.15 -33.82
N SER A 250 -12.67 12.52 -33.39
CA SER A 250 -11.80 11.71 -32.55
C SER A 250 -10.83 12.64 -31.84
N GLU A 251 -10.52 12.34 -30.60
CA GLU A 251 -9.52 13.04 -29.82
C GLU A 251 -8.67 11.99 -29.15
N SER A 252 -7.37 12.24 -29.03
CA SER A 252 -6.45 11.34 -28.36
C SER A 252 -5.27 12.11 -27.80
N ALA A 253 -4.77 11.67 -26.66
CA ALA A 253 -3.51 12.13 -26.10
C ALA A 253 -2.42 11.11 -26.42
N PHE A 254 -1.26 11.59 -26.89
CA PHE A 254 -0.07 10.76 -26.97
C PHE A 254 0.53 10.63 -25.56
N MET A 255 0.77 9.39 -25.14
CA MET A 255 1.58 9.11 -23.97
C MET A 255 3.04 9.39 -24.33
N ILE A 256 3.52 10.61 -24.02
CA ILE A 256 4.90 11.04 -24.34
C ILE A 256 5.88 10.53 -23.28
N GLU A 257 5.56 10.70 -22.01
CA GLU A 257 6.37 10.23 -20.89
C GLU A 257 5.47 9.63 -19.80
N ILE A 258 5.80 8.42 -19.35
CA ILE A 258 5.31 7.89 -18.09
C ILE A 258 6.35 8.27 -17.05
N HIS A 259 6.10 9.33 -16.28
CA HIS A 259 6.81 9.53 -15.02
C HIS A 259 6.31 8.48 -14.03
N ILE A 260 6.94 7.30 -14.04
CA ILE A 260 6.94 6.43 -12.88
C ILE A 260 7.98 7.03 -11.95
N ASP A 261 7.54 7.91 -11.06
CA ASP A 261 8.29 8.12 -9.82
C ASP A 261 8.26 6.81 -9.05
N MET A 262 9.25 5.94 -9.30
CA MET A 262 9.68 4.96 -8.32
C MET A 262 10.44 5.70 -7.21
N ALA A 263 9.76 6.66 -6.56
CA ALA A 263 10.04 6.86 -5.16
C ALA A 263 9.69 5.52 -4.51
N THR A 264 10.66 4.85 -3.91
CA THR A 264 10.36 3.85 -2.88
C THR A 264 9.44 4.53 -1.88
N THR A 265 8.12 4.36 -2.01
CA THR A 265 7.15 4.94 -1.10
C THR A 265 7.39 4.28 0.24
N ASN A 266 8.20 4.92 1.07
CA ASN A 266 8.37 4.57 2.47
C ASN A 266 7.02 4.79 3.14
N HIS A 267 6.26 3.71 3.30
CA HIS A 267 5.07 3.72 4.11
C HIS A 267 5.52 3.78 5.56
N LYS A 268 5.33 4.94 6.19
CA LYS A 268 5.56 5.08 7.62
C LYS A 268 4.31 4.58 8.35
N VAL A 269 4.37 3.36 8.87
CA VAL A 269 3.33 2.78 9.72
C VAL A 269 3.59 3.19 11.17
N ILE A 270 2.71 4.02 11.73
CA ILE A 270 2.81 4.45 13.14
C ILE A 270 1.75 3.73 13.97
N HIS A 271 2.19 2.65 14.61
CA HIS A 271 1.42 1.91 15.61
C HIS A 271 1.83 2.35 17.02
N ASP A 272 0.96 3.11 17.69
CA ASP A 272 1.18 3.69 19.03
C ASP A 272 0.01 3.38 19.99
N PRO A 273 0.14 3.66 21.30
CA PRO A 273 -0.93 3.40 22.26
C PRO A 273 -2.26 4.07 21.89
N TRP A 274 -2.22 5.18 21.15
CA TRP A 274 -3.42 5.84 20.64
C TRP A 274 -4.13 5.00 19.57
N THR A 275 -3.42 4.55 18.54
CA THR A 275 -3.98 3.63 17.51
C THR A 275 -4.41 2.29 18.11
N GLN A 276 -3.71 1.75 19.11
CA GLN A 276 -4.13 0.55 19.84
C GLN A 276 -5.42 0.79 20.62
N THR A 277 -5.55 1.95 21.28
CA THR A 277 -6.77 2.37 21.96
C THR A 277 -7.93 2.55 20.96
N LEU A 278 -7.66 3.07 19.76
CA LEU A 278 -8.64 3.16 18.67
C LEU A 278 -9.02 1.78 18.13
N GLN A 279 -8.09 0.85 17.99
CA GLN A 279 -8.39 -0.53 17.58
C GLN A 279 -9.28 -1.25 18.59
N GLN A 280 -9.14 -0.97 19.89
CA GLN A 280 -10.00 -1.50 20.95
C GLN A 280 -11.37 -0.81 20.98
N ASN A 281 -11.40 0.53 20.97
CA ASN A 281 -12.60 1.33 21.22
C ASN A 281 -13.40 1.70 19.96
N ALA A 282 -12.77 1.66 18.78
CA ALA A 282 -13.32 1.97 17.47
C ALA A 282 -13.07 0.80 16.49
N SER A 283 -13.09 -0.44 16.98
CA SER A 283 -12.77 -1.69 16.26
C SER A 283 -13.56 -1.93 14.96
N LYS A 284 -14.67 -1.20 14.76
CA LYS A 284 -15.49 -1.21 13.54
C LYS A 284 -14.92 -0.37 12.39
N HIS A 285 -13.91 0.46 12.63
CA HIS A 285 -13.32 1.39 11.65
C HIS A 285 -11.88 1.00 11.28
N LYS A 286 -11.60 -0.30 11.11
CA LYS A 286 -10.24 -0.82 10.85
C LYS A 286 -9.56 -0.17 9.65
N ASP A 287 -10.29 0.06 8.57
CA ASP A 287 -9.73 0.63 7.34
C ASP A 287 -9.34 2.12 7.52
N ASP A 288 -10.12 2.87 8.29
CA ASP A 288 -9.82 4.28 8.60
C ASP A 288 -8.62 4.38 9.56
N ILE A 289 -8.49 3.42 10.48
CA ILE A 289 -7.31 3.28 11.34
C ILE A 289 -6.08 2.91 10.51
N GLN A 290 -6.20 1.99 9.54
CA GLN A 290 -5.13 1.65 8.60
C GLN A 290 -4.71 2.84 7.71
N LYS A 291 -5.62 3.76 7.37
CA LYS A 291 -5.30 5.02 6.66
C LYS A 291 -4.65 6.07 7.57
N ILE A 292 -4.92 6.06 8.87
CA ILE A 292 -4.14 6.85 9.84
C ILE A 292 -2.72 6.28 9.95
N GLU A 293 -2.60 4.96 9.82
CA GLU A 293 -1.35 4.23 9.82
C GLU A 293 -0.57 4.35 8.50
N ARG A 294 -1.21 4.55 7.33
CA ARG A 294 -0.56 4.61 6.00
C ARG A 294 -0.67 6.00 5.35
N ILE A 295 0.40 6.48 4.72
CA ILE A 295 0.52 7.85 4.22
C ILE A 295 0.79 7.85 2.69
N THR A 296 -0.04 8.55 1.88
CA THR A 296 0.10 8.64 0.40
C THR A 296 -0.46 9.98 -0.15
N VAL A 297 0.09 10.53 -1.25
CA VAL A 297 -0.12 11.92 -1.75
C VAL A 297 -0.74 11.97 -3.16
N ALA A 298 -1.69 12.89 -3.43
CA ALA A 298 -2.25 13.16 -4.78
C ALA A 298 -2.83 14.60 -4.97
N SER A 299 -2.99 15.10 -6.21
CA SER A 299 -3.60 16.42 -6.56
C SER A 299 -4.25 16.49 -7.95
N ARG A 300 -5.32 17.29 -8.17
CA ARG A 300 -5.79 17.83 -9.50
C ARG A 300 -6.77 19.04 -9.40
N TYR A 301 -7.03 19.67 -10.57
CA TYR A 301 -7.41 21.07 -10.91
C TYR A 301 -8.93 21.39 -11.12
N ASP A 302 -9.26 22.69 -11.26
CA ASP A 302 -10.61 23.28 -11.49
C ASP A 302 -10.84 23.92 -12.89
N VAL A 303 -12.10 24.02 -13.32
CA VAL A 303 -12.58 24.47 -14.67
C VAL A 303 -13.51 25.70 -14.57
N ILE A 304 -13.46 26.60 -15.57
CA ILE A 304 -14.26 27.85 -15.69
C ILE A 304 -15.41 27.68 -16.72
N ASN A 305 -16.59 28.25 -16.46
CA ASN A 305 -17.77 28.23 -17.34
C ASN A 305 -18.16 29.63 -17.88
N VAL A 306 -18.61 29.70 -19.15
CA VAL A 306 -19.11 30.92 -19.83
C VAL A 306 -20.52 30.67 -20.39
N THR A 307 -21.42 31.66 -20.34
CA THR A 307 -22.86 31.56 -20.73
C THR A 307 -23.25 32.53 -21.87
N SER A 308 -24.38 32.25 -22.59
CA SER A 308 -24.92 33.09 -23.69
C SER A 308 -26.43 33.39 -23.58
N GLU A 309 -26.92 34.46 -24.23
CA GLU A 309 -28.20 35.14 -23.91
C GLU A 309 -29.50 34.64 -24.60
N GLN A 310 -29.53 33.70 -25.57
CA GLN A 310 -30.77 33.39 -26.34
C GLN A 310 -31.83 32.44 -25.71
N PRO A 311 -33.08 32.85 -25.43
CA PRO A 311 -34.07 32.03 -24.72
C PRO A 311 -34.56 30.81 -25.53
N VAL A 312 -34.43 29.60 -24.95
CA VAL A 312 -34.92 28.32 -25.50
C VAL A 312 -35.62 27.49 -24.40
N PRO A 313 -36.66 26.67 -24.67
CA PRO A 313 -37.48 26.02 -23.64
C PRO A 313 -36.70 25.12 -22.66
N TRP A 314 -35.75 24.33 -23.18
CA TRP A 314 -34.86 23.49 -22.36
C TRP A 314 -33.93 24.32 -21.48
N ARG A 315 -33.68 25.60 -21.77
CA ARG A 315 -32.87 26.47 -20.90
C ARG A 315 -33.48 26.60 -19.51
N LYS A 316 -34.79 26.80 -19.44
CA LYS A 316 -35.50 26.91 -18.16
C LYS A 316 -35.42 25.57 -17.42
N ALA A 317 -35.66 24.45 -18.11
CA ALA A 317 -35.51 23.11 -17.55
C ALA A 317 -34.08 22.81 -17.09
N THR A 318 -33.05 23.29 -17.81
CA THR A 318 -31.64 23.19 -17.41
C THR A 318 -31.35 24.01 -16.16
N GLN A 319 -31.81 25.26 -16.13
CA GLN A 319 -31.63 26.14 -14.96
C GLN A 319 -32.35 25.60 -13.74
N ASP A 320 -33.59 25.14 -13.90
CA ASP A 320 -34.41 24.58 -12.83
C ASP A 320 -33.81 23.25 -12.34
N GLY A 321 -33.45 22.34 -13.24
CA GLY A 321 -32.79 21.07 -12.90
C GLY A 321 -31.47 21.29 -12.15
N LYS A 322 -30.60 22.17 -12.65
CA LYS A 322 -29.36 22.57 -11.95
C LYS A 322 -29.66 23.19 -10.59
N LYS A 323 -30.57 24.15 -10.52
CA LYS A 323 -30.90 24.87 -9.28
C LYS A 323 -31.48 23.94 -8.21
N LEU A 324 -32.39 23.03 -8.60
CA LEU A 324 -33.01 22.08 -7.69
C LEU A 324 -31.97 21.05 -7.21
N CYS A 325 -31.20 20.47 -8.12
CA CYS A 325 -30.28 19.37 -7.80
C CYS A 325 -28.96 19.83 -7.16
N ILE A 326 -28.43 21.02 -7.52
CA ILE A 326 -27.16 21.53 -6.97
C ILE A 326 -27.21 21.71 -5.47
N SER A 327 -28.41 21.97 -4.93
CA SER A 327 -28.62 22.08 -3.50
C SER A 327 -28.20 20.79 -2.78
N TYR A 328 -28.29 19.61 -3.42
CA TYR A 328 -27.90 18.31 -2.88
C TYR A 328 -26.45 17.94 -3.19
N LYS A 329 -25.71 18.74 -3.97
CA LYS A 329 -24.28 18.53 -4.23
C LYS A 329 -23.52 18.47 -2.91
N LYS A 330 -22.72 17.43 -2.72
CA LYS A 330 -21.72 17.38 -1.65
C LYS A 330 -20.58 18.32 -2.04
N ALA A 331 -20.73 19.62 -1.77
CA ALA A 331 -19.66 20.58 -1.95
C ALA A 331 -18.60 20.36 -0.86
N LYS A 332 -17.32 20.40 -1.24
CA LYS A 332 -16.22 20.40 -0.28
C LYS A 332 -16.28 21.74 0.47
N THR A 333 -16.78 21.74 1.70
CA THR A 333 -16.83 22.95 2.52
C THR A 333 -15.45 23.24 3.11
N LYS A 334 -15.04 24.51 3.16
CA LYS A 334 -13.84 24.94 3.89
C LYS A 334 -13.96 24.70 5.40
N GLY A 335 -15.17 24.74 5.95
CA GLY A 335 -15.44 24.35 7.34
C GLY A 335 -15.67 22.85 7.49
N ALA A 336 -15.53 22.34 8.71
CA ALA A 336 -15.82 20.96 9.06
C ALA A 336 -16.58 20.87 10.39
N PHE A 337 -17.57 19.98 10.45
CA PHE A 337 -18.24 19.58 11.68
C PHE A 337 -18.05 18.08 11.88
N VAL A 338 -17.30 17.72 12.91
CA VAL A 338 -17.04 16.33 13.27
C VAL A 338 -17.91 15.98 14.49
N PRO A 339 -18.97 15.18 14.31
CA PRO A 339 -19.88 14.85 15.40
C PRO A 339 -19.19 13.98 16.45
N LYS A 340 -19.63 14.09 17.71
CA LYS A 340 -19.33 13.07 18.71
C LYS A 340 -20.10 11.81 18.36
N THR A 341 -19.39 10.71 18.12
CA THR A 341 -20.00 9.41 17.86
C THR A 341 -19.72 8.44 19.01
N ALA A 342 -20.66 7.53 19.28
CA ALA A 342 -20.53 6.55 20.37
C ALA A 342 -19.39 5.53 20.11
N ASP A 343 -19.03 5.33 18.84
CA ASP A 343 -17.97 4.45 18.36
C ASP A 343 -16.60 5.14 18.23
N ARG A 344 -16.44 6.35 18.80
CA ARG A 344 -15.21 7.16 18.78
C ARG A 344 -14.69 7.56 17.38
N LYS A 345 -15.44 7.33 16.30
CA LYS A 345 -15.11 7.81 14.94
C LYS A 345 -14.85 9.32 14.87
N GLY A 346 -15.54 10.12 15.68
CA GLY A 346 -15.31 11.56 15.76
C GLY A 346 -13.85 11.95 16.09
N GLU A 347 -13.14 11.14 16.88
CA GLU A 347 -11.71 11.39 17.15
C GLU A 347 -10.84 11.17 15.89
N ILE A 348 -11.09 10.10 15.15
CA ILE A 348 -10.41 9.75 13.90
C ILE A 348 -10.64 10.85 12.85
N ASP A 349 -11.91 11.21 12.63
CA ASP A 349 -12.32 12.18 11.63
C ASP A 349 -11.73 13.58 11.92
N SER A 350 -11.64 13.96 13.21
CA SER A 350 -11.06 15.25 13.62
C SER A 350 -9.57 15.35 13.28
N PHE A 351 -8.82 14.28 13.52
CA PHE A 351 -7.40 14.21 13.18
C PHE A 351 -7.18 14.23 11.67
N GLN A 352 -7.89 13.36 10.93
CA GLN A 352 -7.76 13.28 9.48
C GLN A 352 -8.04 14.62 8.82
N LYS A 353 -9.02 15.38 9.33
CA LYS A 353 -9.37 16.69 8.79
C LYS A 353 -8.32 17.76 9.02
N VAL A 354 -7.74 17.82 10.22
CA VAL A 354 -6.65 18.77 10.53
C VAL A 354 -5.39 18.43 9.74
N ARG A 355 -5.09 17.14 9.57
CA ARG A 355 -4.03 16.66 8.70
C ARG A 355 -4.26 17.06 7.24
N GLU A 356 -5.46 16.84 6.70
CA GLU A 356 -5.85 17.27 5.34
C GLU A 356 -5.56 18.77 5.14
N TYR A 357 -5.82 19.61 6.14
CA TYR A 357 -5.62 21.07 6.03
C TYR A 357 -4.16 21.49 6.10
N ILE A 358 -3.33 20.78 6.85
CA ILE A 358 -1.87 21.05 6.93
C ILE A 358 -1.16 20.55 5.67
N GLU A 359 -1.64 19.46 5.08
CA GLU A 359 -1.04 18.78 3.92
C GLU A 359 -1.61 19.23 2.56
N GLU A 360 -2.47 20.26 2.54
CA GLU A 360 -2.98 20.82 1.29
C GLU A 360 -1.83 21.34 0.41
N LYS A 361 -1.88 21.01 -0.88
CA LYS A 361 -0.82 21.34 -1.83
C LYS A 361 -0.70 22.86 -1.98
N GLY A 362 0.54 23.34 -2.11
CA GLY A 362 0.86 24.77 -2.20
C GLY A 362 1.12 25.41 -0.83
N ILE A 363 0.82 24.74 0.28
CA ILE A 363 1.18 25.27 1.60
C ILE A 363 2.70 25.24 1.76
N LYS A 364 3.27 26.40 2.05
CA LYS A 364 4.67 26.59 2.41
C LYS A 364 4.88 26.50 3.93
N LYS A 365 3.93 27.04 4.70
CA LYS A 365 4.01 27.10 6.17
C LYS A 365 2.64 26.94 6.80
N ALA A 366 2.56 26.17 7.88
CA ALA A 366 1.38 26.02 8.71
C ALA A 366 1.69 26.35 10.17
N VAL A 367 0.86 27.18 10.81
CA VAL A 367 0.97 27.57 12.21
C VAL A 367 -0.26 27.06 12.96
N LEU A 368 -0.04 26.14 13.89
CA LEU A 368 -1.07 25.61 14.78
C LEU A 368 -0.91 26.23 16.17
N ALA A 369 -1.89 27.03 16.59
CA ALA A 369 -1.98 27.57 17.93
C ALA A 369 -3.02 26.76 18.73
N ASP A 370 -2.58 26.03 19.76
CA ASP A 370 -3.45 25.34 20.71
C ASP A 370 -2.86 25.47 22.12
N PRO A 371 -3.51 26.22 23.05
CA PRO A 371 -2.92 26.51 24.36
C PRO A 371 -2.74 25.26 25.22
N PHE A 372 -3.40 24.15 24.88
CA PHE A 372 -3.40 22.91 25.65
C PHE A 372 -2.68 21.75 24.94
N PHE A 373 -1.87 22.03 23.91
CA PHE A 373 -1.17 21.00 23.14
C PHE A 373 -0.18 20.21 24.01
N SER A 374 -0.63 19.06 24.54
CA SER A 374 0.14 18.20 25.47
C SER A 374 0.78 17.00 24.74
N VAL A 375 1.36 16.06 25.50
CA VAL A 375 1.86 14.77 24.98
C VAL A 375 0.83 14.05 24.12
N LYS A 376 -0.47 14.11 24.47
CA LYS A 376 -1.54 13.46 23.69
C LYS A 376 -1.74 14.11 22.32
N SER A 377 -1.71 15.43 22.21
CA SER A 377 -1.76 16.10 20.90
C SER A 377 -0.50 15.83 20.10
N ALA A 378 0.66 15.87 20.77
CA ALA A 378 1.95 15.61 20.18
C ALA A 378 2.03 14.20 19.56
N SER A 379 1.59 13.18 20.28
CA SER A 379 1.58 11.79 19.81
C SER A 379 0.65 11.60 18.63
N LYS A 380 -0.54 12.23 18.62
CA LYS A 380 -1.51 12.15 17.53
C LYS A 380 -0.99 12.77 16.25
N LEU A 381 -0.46 14.00 16.32
CA LEU A 381 -0.23 14.83 15.14
C LEU A 381 1.21 14.80 14.62
N LEU A 382 2.20 15.03 15.49
CA LEU A 382 3.54 15.45 15.06
C LEU A 382 4.30 14.40 14.24
N GLY A 383 4.01 13.12 14.49
CA GLY A 383 4.63 12.02 13.74
C GLY A 383 3.95 11.67 12.43
N ARG A 384 2.72 12.15 12.21
CA ARG A 384 1.81 11.69 11.13
C ARG A 384 1.58 12.72 10.02
N ILE A 385 2.31 13.85 10.05
CA ILE A 385 2.35 14.80 8.94
C ILE A 385 3.34 14.30 7.87
N SER A 386 2.86 14.25 6.64
CA SER A 386 3.44 13.56 5.48
C SER A 386 4.29 14.47 4.61
N SER A 387 3.94 15.75 4.54
CA SER A 387 4.58 16.71 3.67
C SER A 387 5.84 17.26 4.31
N ALA A 388 7.01 16.70 3.99
CA ALA A 388 8.31 17.17 4.49
C ALA A 388 8.68 18.61 4.05
N SER A 389 7.94 19.16 3.08
CA SER A 389 8.16 20.48 2.48
C SER A 389 7.53 21.64 3.24
N VAL A 390 6.58 21.38 4.16
CA VAL A 390 5.86 22.41 4.91
C VAL A 390 6.64 22.83 6.16
N GLU A 391 6.88 24.11 6.38
CA GLU A 391 7.33 24.60 7.71
C GLU A 391 6.17 24.46 8.71
N PHE A 392 6.30 23.60 9.72
CA PHE A 392 5.23 23.35 10.68
C PHE A 392 5.57 23.90 12.07
N ASN A 393 4.80 24.90 12.51
CA ASN A 393 5.03 25.57 13.78
C ASN A 393 3.85 25.36 14.72
N VAL A 394 4.13 24.81 15.91
CA VAL A 394 3.15 24.65 16.98
C VAL A 394 3.42 25.67 18.08
N ILE A 395 2.40 26.48 18.38
CA ILE A 395 2.39 27.44 19.49
C ILE A 395 1.46 26.89 20.56
N THR A 396 1.99 26.68 21.77
CA THR A 396 1.24 26.17 22.93
C THR A 396 1.43 27.05 24.16
N ALA A 397 0.60 26.87 25.19
CA ALA A 397 0.63 27.66 26.42
C ALA A 397 0.43 26.77 27.67
N LEU A 398 1.23 25.70 27.76
CA LEU A 398 1.21 24.74 28.86
C LEU A 398 1.69 25.39 30.17
N ALA A 399 0.73 25.69 31.05
CA ALA A 399 0.94 26.19 32.41
C ALA A 399 0.98 25.04 33.44
N SER A 400 1.02 25.36 34.75
CA SER A 400 1.09 24.37 35.86
C SER A 400 -0.23 23.64 36.16
N THR A 401 -1.14 23.61 35.19
CA THR A 401 -2.43 22.93 35.29
C THR A 401 -2.55 21.96 34.12
N ASP A 402 -2.83 20.70 34.43
CA ASP A 402 -2.99 19.65 33.44
C ASP A 402 -4.20 19.96 32.54
N PRO A 403 -4.00 20.03 31.22
CA PRO A 403 -5.06 20.37 30.29
C PRO A 403 -6.18 19.33 30.21
N ASP A 404 -5.91 18.08 30.63
CA ASP A 404 -6.84 16.96 30.51
C ASP A 404 -7.56 16.66 31.84
N THR A 405 -6.89 16.85 32.98
CA THR A 405 -7.48 16.58 34.31
C THR A 405 -7.89 17.84 35.07
N SER A 406 -7.45 19.03 34.62
CA SER A 406 -7.59 20.31 35.34
C SER A 406 -6.93 20.32 36.73
N GLU A 407 -6.08 19.32 37.04
CA GLU A 407 -5.33 19.24 38.29
C GLU A 407 -4.03 20.05 38.20
N LYS A 408 -3.49 20.47 39.35
CA LYS A 408 -2.17 21.11 39.36
C LYS A 408 -1.10 20.07 39.06
N ASN A 409 -0.42 20.24 37.93
CA ASN A 409 0.67 19.40 37.48
C ASN A 409 1.77 20.33 36.93
N THR A 410 2.86 20.46 37.68
CA THR A 410 3.98 21.36 37.32
C THR A 410 4.80 20.86 36.15
N ASP A 411 4.65 19.59 35.78
CA ASP A 411 5.60 18.90 34.90
C ASP A 411 5.06 18.70 33.48
N VAL A 412 3.83 19.12 33.17
CA VAL A 412 3.16 18.90 31.87
C VAL A 412 4.00 19.39 30.69
N LYS A 413 4.58 20.59 30.82
CA LYS A 413 5.49 21.18 29.83
C LYS A 413 6.74 20.33 29.64
N GLU A 414 7.34 19.87 30.74
CA GLU A 414 8.57 19.08 30.72
C GLU A 414 8.32 17.67 30.18
N GLN A 415 7.19 17.04 30.52
CA GLN A 415 6.73 15.78 29.95
C GLN A 415 6.54 15.88 28.43
N CYS A 416 5.93 16.98 27.95
CA CYS A 416 5.78 17.24 26.52
C CYS A 416 7.14 17.39 25.83
N LYS A 417 8.07 18.14 26.43
CA LYS A 417 9.44 18.30 25.95
C LYS A 417 10.21 16.99 25.91
N ILE A 418 10.13 16.16 26.96
CA ILE A 418 10.75 14.82 27.02
C ILE A 418 10.18 13.93 25.92
N PHE A 419 8.85 13.86 25.78
CA PHE A 419 8.19 13.06 24.76
C PHE A 419 8.63 13.46 23.34
N ILE A 420 8.63 14.75 23.03
CA ILE A 420 9.05 15.26 21.72
C ILE A 420 10.52 14.90 21.45
N ASN A 421 11.40 15.05 22.44
CA ASN A 421 12.82 14.72 22.27
C ASN A 421 13.09 13.21 22.13
N GLN A 422 12.37 12.36 22.88
CA GLN A 422 12.47 10.90 22.75
C GLN A 422 12.02 10.40 21.38
N ASN A 423 11.04 11.07 20.77
CA ASN A 423 10.47 10.69 19.48
C ASN A 423 11.03 11.49 18.31
N ARG A 424 12.12 12.27 18.49
CA ARG A 424 12.65 13.23 17.50
C ARG A 424 12.85 12.66 16.10
N ASN A 425 13.26 11.39 15.99
CA ASN A 425 13.53 10.71 14.72
C ASN A 425 12.24 10.40 13.93
N LEU A 426 11.08 10.48 14.58
CA LEU A 426 9.76 10.28 13.99
C LEU A 426 9.06 11.61 13.68
N LEU A 427 9.62 12.77 14.03
CA LEU A 427 8.95 14.06 13.87
C LEU A 427 9.22 14.69 12.50
N HIS A 428 8.35 15.62 12.13
CA HIS A 428 8.49 16.41 10.92
C HIS A 428 9.83 17.20 10.92
N PRO A 429 10.63 17.17 9.83
CA PRO A 429 12.01 17.67 9.82
C PRO A 429 12.13 19.19 10.02
N ASN A 430 11.10 19.96 9.66
CA ASN A 430 11.03 21.42 9.88
C ASN A 430 10.03 21.80 10.99
N LEU A 431 9.88 20.95 12.01
CA LEU A 431 8.96 21.19 13.13
C LEU A 431 9.57 22.14 14.17
N THR A 432 8.86 23.21 14.51
CA THR A 432 9.16 24.05 15.68
C THR A 432 8.01 23.99 16.68
N VAL A 433 8.31 23.78 17.96
CA VAL A 433 7.32 23.81 19.05
C VAL A 433 7.73 24.86 20.08
N GLN A 434 6.90 25.88 20.25
CA GLN A 434 7.12 26.99 21.20
C GLN A 434 6.02 27.02 22.25
N ASN A 435 6.41 27.15 23.51
CA ASN A 435 5.52 27.40 24.63
C ASN A 435 5.55 28.88 25.01
N VAL A 436 4.38 29.50 25.15
CA VAL A 436 4.23 30.92 25.44
C VAL A 436 3.37 31.14 26.69
N LEU A 437 3.93 31.80 27.71
CA LEU A 437 3.28 32.04 29.00
C LEU A 437 3.31 33.51 29.40
N ARG A 438 2.24 33.99 30.04
CA ARG A 438 2.19 35.31 30.68
C ARG A 438 2.30 35.11 32.19
N GLY A 439 3.53 35.20 32.71
CA GLY A 439 3.85 34.73 34.06
C GLY A 439 3.58 33.22 34.16
N ASN A 440 2.73 32.80 35.11
CA ASN A 440 2.33 31.39 35.27
C ASN A 440 1.03 31.03 34.52
N ASN A 441 0.44 31.97 33.77
CA ASN A 441 -0.83 31.77 33.08
C ASN A 441 -0.64 31.56 31.57
N PRO A 442 -1.56 30.86 30.89
CA PRO A 442 -1.56 30.75 29.43
C PRO A 442 -1.58 32.13 28.76
N ALA A 443 -0.77 32.32 27.72
CA ALA A 443 -0.71 33.60 27.01
C ALA A 443 -1.86 33.82 26.01
N PHE A 444 -2.60 32.76 25.65
CA PHE A 444 -3.75 32.80 24.74
C PHE A 444 -4.74 31.67 25.06
N HIS A 445 -5.99 31.78 24.58
CA HIS A 445 -7.08 30.82 24.82
C HIS A 445 -7.69 30.22 23.56
N ASP A 446 -7.73 30.99 22.48
CA ASP A 446 -8.31 30.58 21.21
C ASP A 446 -7.38 29.66 20.44
N ARG A 447 -7.94 28.89 19.51
CA ARG A 447 -7.23 27.85 18.76
C ARG A 447 -7.32 28.14 17.29
N TYR A 448 -6.18 28.25 16.65
CA TYR A 448 -6.09 28.67 15.27
C TYR A 448 -5.21 27.72 14.47
N LEU A 449 -5.59 27.50 13.22
CA LEU A 449 -4.70 26.95 12.20
C LEU A 449 -4.57 27.99 11.10
N ILE A 450 -3.38 28.58 10.94
CA ILE A 450 -3.08 29.56 9.89
C ILE A 450 -2.16 28.93 8.86
N ARG A 451 -2.44 29.15 7.57
CA ARG A 451 -1.72 28.53 6.45
C ARG A 451 -1.23 29.60 5.50
N TYR A 452 0.00 29.44 5.05
CA TYR A 452 0.67 30.34 4.12
C TYR A 452 1.04 29.53 2.88
N PHE A 453 0.56 29.98 1.73
CA PHE A 453 0.78 29.33 0.45
C PHE A 453 2.00 29.89 -0.28
N ASP A 454 2.53 29.13 -1.22
CA ASP A 454 3.67 29.46 -2.06
C ASP A 454 3.41 30.64 -3.01
N ASP A 455 2.15 30.83 -3.42
CA ASP A 455 1.66 31.96 -4.20
C ASP A 455 1.45 33.25 -3.38
N GLY A 456 1.67 33.21 -2.07
CA GLY A 456 1.48 34.33 -1.14
C GLY A 456 0.08 34.45 -0.55
N HIS A 457 -0.85 33.54 -0.86
CA HIS A 457 -2.16 33.46 -0.21
C HIS A 457 -2.02 33.06 1.28
N ILE A 458 -2.89 33.62 2.12
CA ILE A 458 -3.01 33.29 3.55
C ILE A 458 -4.48 32.99 3.84
N ASP A 459 -4.74 31.85 4.46
CA ASP A 459 -6.04 31.55 5.05
C ASP A 459 -5.90 30.89 6.42
N GLY A 460 -7.02 30.71 7.11
CA GLY A 460 -6.99 30.22 8.47
C GLY A 460 -8.33 29.77 9.00
N PHE A 461 -8.27 29.05 10.11
CA PHE A 461 -9.43 28.42 10.74
C PHE A 461 -9.42 28.62 12.25
N LEU A 462 -10.61 28.79 12.82
CA LEU A 462 -10.89 28.66 14.24
C LEU A 462 -11.22 27.20 14.57
N LEU A 463 -10.59 26.66 15.60
CA LEU A 463 -10.80 25.29 16.08
C LEU A 463 -11.58 25.33 17.40
N SER A 464 -12.68 24.58 17.50
CA SER A 464 -13.58 24.70 18.66
C SER A 464 -12.97 24.21 19.97
N ASN A 465 -12.17 23.13 19.93
CA ASN A 465 -11.60 22.46 21.09
C ASN A 465 -10.11 22.11 20.86
N SER A 466 -9.39 21.74 21.91
CA SER A 466 -7.99 21.30 21.79
C SER A 466 -7.90 19.95 21.07
N LEU A 467 -6.79 19.73 20.36
CA LEU A 467 -6.48 18.45 19.74
C LEU A 467 -6.29 17.30 20.74
N ASN A 468 -6.09 17.60 22.04
CA ASN A 468 -6.01 16.58 23.09
C ASN A 468 -7.26 15.69 23.10
N SER A 469 -8.43 16.32 22.92
CA SER A 469 -9.74 15.67 23.01
C SER A 469 -10.69 15.99 21.85
N ALA A 470 -10.16 16.46 20.72
CA ALA A 470 -10.93 16.72 19.50
C ALA A 470 -11.74 15.49 19.09
N GLY A 471 -13.05 15.67 18.96
CA GLY A 471 -14.00 14.61 18.59
C GLY A 471 -14.19 13.48 19.61
N GLN A 472 -13.46 13.50 20.75
CA GLN A 472 -13.50 12.44 21.75
C GLN A 472 -14.72 12.54 22.66
N TYR A 473 -14.90 13.68 23.31
CA TYR A 473 -15.92 13.88 24.35
C TYR A 473 -17.05 14.81 23.91
N PHE A 474 -16.76 15.68 22.93
CA PHE A 474 -17.66 16.67 22.35
C PHE A 474 -17.45 16.76 20.83
N PRO A 475 -18.44 17.26 20.07
CA PRO A 475 -18.24 17.55 18.66
C PRO A 475 -17.08 18.53 18.43
N TYR A 476 -16.38 18.38 17.31
CA TYR A 476 -15.28 19.24 16.92
C TYR A 476 -15.64 20.05 15.69
N VAL A 477 -15.51 21.37 15.79
CA VAL A 477 -15.88 22.30 14.72
C VAL A 477 -14.64 23.05 14.26
N ILE A 478 -14.46 23.09 12.94
CA ILE A 478 -13.44 23.88 12.25
C ILE A 478 -14.19 24.93 11.42
N ALA A 479 -14.07 26.19 11.78
CA ALA A 479 -14.72 27.29 11.10
C ALA A 479 -13.68 28.11 10.31
N PRO A 480 -13.87 28.35 9.01
CA PRO A 480 -12.95 29.20 8.24
C PRO A 480 -13.05 30.65 8.71
N LEU A 481 -11.91 31.32 8.81
CA LEU A 481 -11.83 32.76 9.04
C LEU A 481 -12.03 33.52 7.73
N GLU A 482 -12.65 34.70 7.80
CA GLU A 482 -12.63 35.64 6.68
C GLU A 482 -11.22 36.18 6.47
N SER A 483 -10.87 36.55 5.23
CA SER A 483 -9.49 36.85 4.84
C SER A 483 -8.82 37.94 5.69
N GLU A 484 -9.50 39.07 5.94
CA GLU A 484 -8.96 40.16 6.76
C GLU A 484 -8.77 39.75 8.22
N VAL A 485 -9.75 39.04 8.78
CA VAL A 485 -9.67 38.49 10.15
C VAL A 485 -8.52 37.50 10.27
N CYS A 486 -8.28 36.69 9.24
CA CYS A 486 -7.16 35.76 9.20
C CYS A 486 -5.80 36.48 9.25
N LEU A 487 -5.65 37.61 8.55
CA LEU A 487 -4.42 38.41 8.56
C LEU A 487 -4.17 39.01 9.95
N GLU A 488 -5.20 39.55 10.60
CA GLU A 488 -5.10 40.08 11.97
C GLU A 488 -4.68 39.00 12.98
N VAL A 489 -5.26 37.79 12.87
CA VAL A 489 -4.88 36.65 13.73
C VAL A 489 -3.47 36.18 13.44
N ALA A 490 -3.05 36.14 12.18
CA ALA A 490 -1.69 35.79 11.79
C ALA A 490 -0.66 36.77 12.39
N GLU A 491 -0.92 38.07 12.30
CA GLU A 491 -0.09 39.12 12.91
C GLU A 491 -0.03 38.97 14.43
N TYR A 492 -1.16 38.72 15.08
CA TYR A 492 -1.24 38.47 16.51
C TYR A 492 -0.33 37.30 16.96
N LEU A 493 -0.40 36.15 16.29
CA LEU A 493 0.42 34.97 16.62
C LEU A 493 1.92 35.23 16.35
N GLN A 494 2.25 35.97 15.29
CA GLN A 494 3.62 36.36 15.00
C GLN A 494 4.19 37.28 16.10
N ASN A 495 3.42 38.27 16.54
CA ASN A 495 3.79 39.16 17.63
C ASN A 495 3.96 38.41 18.95
N LEU A 496 3.13 37.40 19.22
CA LEU A 496 3.19 36.57 20.43
C LEU A 496 4.50 35.76 20.54
N THR A 497 5.07 35.36 19.40
CA THR A 497 6.25 34.49 19.32
C THR A 497 7.53 35.23 18.95
N ASN A 498 7.49 36.56 18.78
CA ASN A 498 8.62 37.39 18.39
C ASN A 498 9.30 38.04 19.61
N PRO A 499 10.52 37.63 20.00
CA PRO A 499 11.21 38.20 21.15
C PRO A 499 11.48 39.70 21.02
N ALA A 500 11.75 40.20 19.81
CA ALA A 500 12.04 41.62 19.58
C ALA A 500 10.79 42.50 19.71
N TYR A 501 9.60 41.94 19.45
CA TYR A 501 8.33 42.61 19.73
C TYR A 501 8.03 42.60 21.23
N GLN A 502 8.16 41.44 21.89
CA GLN A 502 7.91 41.29 23.32
C GLN A 502 8.80 42.21 24.16
N ASN A 503 10.08 42.36 23.82
CA ASN A 503 11.01 43.25 24.53
C ASN A 503 10.64 44.75 24.47
N LYS A 504 9.69 45.16 23.60
CA LYS A 504 9.17 46.54 23.53
C LYS A 504 7.96 46.77 24.45
N LEU A 505 7.34 45.70 24.94
CA LEU A 505 6.17 45.75 25.82
C LEU A 505 6.59 45.91 27.29
N SER A 506 5.65 46.35 28.14
CA SER A 506 5.87 46.43 29.58
C SER A 506 6.03 45.03 30.21
N GLU A 507 6.74 44.89 31.33
CA GLU A 507 6.96 43.58 32.00
C GLU A 507 5.67 42.81 32.33
N ILE A 508 4.55 43.51 32.51
CA ILE A 508 3.22 42.92 32.78
C ILE A 508 2.57 42.36 31.51
N GLU A 509 2.91 42.93 30.34
CA GLU A 509 2.35 42.58 29.03
C GLU A 509 3.23 41.59 28.27
N GLN A 510 4.50 41.44 28.68
CA GLN A 510 5.46 40.52 28.12
C GLN A 510 5.05 39.06 28.29
N VAL A 511 5.35 38.28 27.26
CA VAL A 511 5.16 36.83 27.23
C VAL A 511 6.52 36.13 27.25
N GLN A 512 6.66 35.14 28.13
CA GLN A 512 7.81 34.25 28.19
C GLN A 512 7.71 33.22 27.07
N ILE A 513 8.71 33.20 26.18
CA ILE A 513 8.78 32.28 25.04
C ILE A 513 9.84 31.21 25.36
N GLU A 514 9.43 29.95 25.42
CA GLU A 514 10.33 28.80 25.55
C GLU A 514 10.19 27.88 24.34
N THR A 515 11.30 27.61 23.65
CA THR A 515 11.33 26.62 22.57
C THR A 515 11.43 25.21 23.16
N LEU A 516 10.35 24.44 23.08
CA LEU A 516 10.32 23.04 23.53
C LEU A 516 11.06 22.12 22.55
N TYR A 517 10.97 22.44 21.25
CA TYR A 517 11.66 21.72 20.19
C TYR A 517 11.91 22.64 18.99
N SER A 518 13.06 22.47 18.37
CA SER A 518 13.48 23.18 17.17
C SER A 518 14.14 22.16 16.26
N PRO A 519 14.02 22.29 14.93
CA PRO A 519 14.73 21.39 14.02
C PRO A 519 16.24 21.52 14.30
N ALA A 520 16.91 20.37 14.45
CA ALA A 520 18.33 20.34 14.71
C ALA A 520 19.07 20.81 13.45
N ARG A 521 19.51 22.08 13.42
CA ARG A 521 20.74 22.37 12.67
C ARG A 521 21.87 21.69 13.43
N ASN A 522 22.52 20.72 12.79
CA ASN A 522 23.77 20.05 13.18
C ASN A 522 24.42 20.70 14.41
N ARG A 523 24.13 20.16 15.60
CA ARG A 523 24.88 20.47 16.82
C ARG A 523 25.87 19.33 17.02
N GLU A 524 27.14 19.71 16.99
CA GLU A 524 28.31 18.90 17.31
C GLU A 524 28.06 18.06 18.57
N GLU A 525 28.22 16.75 18.44
CA GLU A 525 28.18 15.80 19.55
C GLU A 525 29.42 16.04 20.44
N THR A 526 29.21 16.43 21.70
CA THR A 526 30.22 16.23 22.74
C THR A 526 30.20 14.76 23.15
N GLU A 527 31.19 14.00 22.67
CA GLU A 527 31.41 12.60 23.06
C GLU A 527 31.72 12.47 24.57
N PRO A 528 31.14 11.48 25.29
CA PRO A 528 31.64 11.06 26.60
C PRO A 528 32.99 10.34 26.45
N GLU A 529 33.88 10.50 27.43
CA GLU A 529 35.25 9.94 27.38
C GLU A 529 35.27 8.40 27.38
N LYS A 530 35.91 7.79 26.37
CA LYS A 530 36.28 6.36 26.35
C LYS A 530 37.12 5.98 27.58
N LYS A 531 36.67 4.99 28.36
CA LYS A 531 37.45 4.33 29.42
C LYS A 531 38.04 3.03 28.87
N CYS A 532 39.36 2.91 28.76
CA CYS A 532 40.08 1.67 28.42
C CYS A 532 40.87 1.18 29.63
N VAL A 533 40.85 -0.11 29.91
CA VAL A 533 41.39 -0.74 31.14
C VAL A 533 42.74 -1.43 30.90
N LEU A 534 42.95 -2.00 29.70
CA LEU A 534 44.12 -2.80 29.35
C LEU A 534 45.45 -2.02 29.49
N PRO A 535 45.62 -0.79 28.95
CA PRO A 535 46.89 -0.07 29.08
C PRO A 535 47.26 0.17 30.54
N GLN A 536 46.28 0.53 31.38
CA GLN A 536 46.49 0.82 32.79
C GLN A 536 46.85 -0.44 33.58
N LEU A 537 46.24 -1.58 33.27
CA LEU A 537 46.54 -2.86 33.90
C LEU A 537 47.97 -3.34 33.53
N LEU A 538 48.38 -3.19 32.27
CA LEU A 538 49.70 -3.63 31.81
C LEU A 538 50.86 -2.75 32.31
N THR A 539 50.61 -1.45 32.54
CA THR A 539 51.66 -0.48 32.87
C THR A 539 51.62 0.02 34.31
N GLY A 540 50.49 -0.11 35.00
CA GLY A 540 50.26 0.44 36.35
C GLY A 540 49.97 1.94 36.39
N GLU A 541 49.87 2.60 35.24
CA GLU A 541 49.65 4.05 35.13
C GLU A 541 48.18 4.43 35.37
N SER A 542 47.96 5.56 36.06
CA SER A 542 46.61 6.03 36.44
C SER A 542 45.89 6.83 35.36
N LYS A 543 46.63 7.42 34.42
CA LYS A 543 46.07 8.17 33.28
C LYS A 543 46.19 7.34 32.00
N ILE A 544 45.15 7.36 31.18
CA ILE A 544 45.10 6.52 29.99
C ILE A 544 46.15 6.89 28.95
N GLU A 545 46.43 8.19 28.78
CA GLU A 545 47.43 8.68 27.84
C GLU A 545 48.84 8.23 28.23
N ASP A 546 49.16 8.31 29.52
CA ASP A 546 50.44 7.86 30.08
C ASP A 546 50.59 6.34 29.96
N ALA A 547 49.50 5.61 30.22
CA ALA A 547 49.45 4.15 30.10
C ALA A 547 49.67 3.67 28.66
N VAL A 548 49.03 4.33 27.68
CA VAL A 548 49.22 4.02 26.25
C VAL A 548 50.65 4.34 25.84
N HIS A 549 51.19 5.49 26.23
CA HIS A 549 52.57 5.87 25.91
C HIS A 549 53.60 4.91 26.51
N SER A 550 53.40 4.46 27.75
CA SER A 550 54.22 3.44 28.40
C SER A 550 54.09 2.08 27.69
N GLY A 551 52.90 1.69 27.24
CA GLY A 551 52.70 0.47 26.47
C GLY A 551 53.37 0.49 25.10
N VAL A 552 53.42 1.65 24.42
CA VAL A 552 54.21 1.84 23.19
C VAL A 552 55.71 1.67 23.48
N LYS A 553 56.23 2.27 24.57
CA LYS A 553 57.64 2.09 24.97
C LYS A 553 58.01 0.64 25.29
N LEU A 554 57.06 -0.13 25.83
CA LEU A 554 57.23 -1.54 26.16
C LEU A 554 57.03 -2.48 24.95
N ASN A 555 56.79 -1.92 23.75
CA ASN A 555 56.46 -2.66 22.52
C ASN A 555 55.21 -3.54 22.66
N TYR A 556 54.24 -3.13 23.49
CA TYR A 556 52.93 -3.80 23.55
C TYR A 556 51.94 -3.21 22.55
N PHE A 557 52.07 -1.93 22.24
CA PHE A 557 51.17 -1.19 21.35
C PHE A 557 51.91 -0.48 20.21
N GLU A 558 51.23 -0.29 19.09
CA GLU A 558 51.59 0.70 18.06
C GLU A 558 50.87 2.03 18.30
N ASP A 559 51.54 3.15 17.97
CA ASP A 559 51.03 4.51 18.17
C ASP A 559 49.87 4.83 17.22
N GLY A 560 48.80 5.40 17.76
CA GLY A 560 47.57 5.71 17.03
C GLY A 560 47.50 7.14 16.51
N SER A 561 46.49 7.45 15.70
CA SER A 561 46.30 8.80 15.10
C SER A 561 45.88 9.88 16.10
N ASN A 562 45.48 9.49 17.31
CA ASN A 562 45.15 10.38 18.43
C ASN A 562 45.58 9.76 19.77
N ALA A 563 45.83 10.60 20.79
CA ALA A 563 46.46 10.22 22.07
C ALA A 563 45.71 9.18 22.93
N LYS A 564 44.51 8.75 22.51
CA LYS A 564 43.67 7.75 23.19
C LYS A 564 43.43 6.48 22.33
N SER A 565 44.03 6.37 21.14
CA SER A 565 43.92 5.18 20.28
C SER A 565 45.23 4.38 20.28
N PHE A 566 45.11 3.05 20.33
CA PHE A 566 46.24 2.13 20.27
C PHE A 566 45.84 0.85 19.53
N THR A 567 46.82 0.19 18.94
CA THR A 567 46.69 -1.14 18.33
C THR A 567 47.62 -2.09 19.05
N VAL A 568 47.12 -3.26 19.45
CA VAL A 568 47.91 -4.30 20.13
C VAL A 568 48.63 -5.12 19.07
N LEU A 569 49.93 -5.33 19.26
CA LEU A 569 50.74 -6.13 18.34
C LEU A 569 50.40 -7.63 18.49
N PRO A 570 49.99 -8.35 17.42
CA PRO A 570 49.62 -9.77 17.51
C PRO A 570 50.68 -10.65 18.17
N GLY A 571 51.96 -10.44 17.82
CA GLY A 571 53.09 -11.21 18.37
C GLY A 571 53.33 -11.07 19.88
N VAL A 572 52.60 -10.17 20.56
CA VAL A 572 52.72 -9.91 22.00
C VAL A 572 51.62 -10.63 22.80
N LEU A 573 50.57 -11.12 22.15
CA LEU A 573 49.48 -11.87 22.83
C LEU A 573 49.98 -13.04 23.70
N PRO A 574 50.98 -13.85 23.30
CA PRO A 574 51.54 -14.90 24.16
C PRO A 574 52.17 -14.40 25.45
N THR A 575 52.50 -13.11 25.55
CA THR A 575 53.03 -12.47 26.76
C THR A 575 51.92 -11.82 27.57
N ILE A 576 50.99 -11.09 26.92
CA ILE A 576 49.89 -10.37 27.58
C ILE A 576 48.89 -11.33 28.22
N ILE A 577 48.45 -12.37 27.51
CA ILE A 577 47.39 -13.27 28.01
C ILE A 577 47.79 -13.96 29.32
N PRO A 578 49.00 -14.56 29.47
CA PRO A 578 49.44 -15.08 30.76
C PRO A 578 49.49 -14.04 31.88
N MET A 579 49.89 -12.80 31.61
CA MET A 579 49.90 -11.71 32.60
C MET A 579 48.47 -11.39 33.07
N LEU A 580 47.50 -11.31 32.16
CA LEU A 580 46.09 -11.12 32.52
C LEU A 580 45.56 -12.28 33.39
N PHE A 581 45.96 -13.52 33.11
CA PHE A 581 45.58 -14.68 33.92
C PHE A 581 46.23 -14.70 35.32
N GLN A 582 47.39 -14.05 35.50
CA GLN A 582 47.96 -13.84 36.84
C GLN A 582 47.13 -12.83 37.65
N HIS A 583 46.67 -11.75 37.01
CA HIS A 583 45.79 -10.75 37.63
C HIS A 583 44.36 -11.23 37.89
N TRP A 584 43.93 -12.29 37.19
CA TRP A 584 42.58 -12.87 37.29
C TRP A 584 42.20 -13.31 38.71
N ASN A 585 43.18 -13.73 39.52
CA ASN A 585 42.94 -14.14 40.91
C ASN A 585 42.64 -12.94 41.84
N SER A 586 43.00 -11.72 41.44
CA SER A 586 42.76 -10.50 42.21
C SER A 586 41.48 -9.78 41.78
N ASN A 587 41.23 -9.70 40.46
CA ASN A 587 40.01 -9.11 39.91
C ASN A 587 39.70 -9.73 38.53
N SER A 588 38.82 -10.73 38.51
CA SER A 588 38.45 -11.49 37.31
C SER A 588 37.70 -10.63 36.29
N GLU A 589 36.84 -9.70 36.73
CA GLU A 589 36.08 -8.79 35.87
C GLU A 589 36.98 -7.81 35.11
N THR A 590 37.95 -7.21 35.80
CA THR A 590 38.91 -6.30 35.16
C THR A 590 39.83 -7.08 34.21
N ALA A 591 40.23 -8.30 34.57
CA ALA A 591 41.09 -9.13 33.74
C ALA A 591 40.40 -9.62 32.45
N ILE A 592 39.10 -9.97 32.50
CA ILE A 592 38.35 -10.36 31.30
C ILE A 592 38.04 -9.18 30.37
N ILE A 593 37.75 -7.99 30.92
CA ILE A 593 37.61 -6.76 30.11
C ILE A 593 38.92 -6.44 29.42
N ALA A 594 40.04 -6.47 30.14
CA ALA A 594 41.38 -6.26 29.56
C ALA A 594 41.72 -7.31 28.50
N LEU A 595 41.33 -8.58 28.70
CA LEU A 595 41.45 -9.61 27.67
C LEU A 595 40.64 -9.25 26.43
N GLY A 596 39.37 -8.87 26.59
CA GLY A 596 38.53 -8.42 25.49
C GLY A 596 39.14 -7.26 24.72
N GLU A 597 39.60 -6.23 25.43
CA GLU A 597 40.27 -5.07 24.83
C GLU A 597 41.54 -5.49 24.07
N ALA A 598 42.35 -6.40 24.63
CA ALA A 598 43.56 -6.88 23.97
C ALA A 598 43.23 -7.53 22.63
N LEU A 599 42.19 -8.36 22.58
CA LEU A 599 41.75 -9.02 21.35
C LEU A 599 41.14 -8.03 20.36
N TYR A 600 40.30 -7.11 20.84
CA TYR A 600 39.63 -6.10 20.02
C TYR A 600 40.64 -5.19 19.30
N HIS A 601 41.67 -4.75 20.02
CA HIS A 601 42.71 -3.89 19.49
C HIS A 601 43.78 -4.64 18.68
N THR A 602 43.72 -5.98 18.58
CA THR A 602 44.61 -6.80 17.72
C THR A 602 43.98 -7.07 16.33
N TYR A 603 42.68 -6.81 16.15
CA TYR A 603 41.87 -7.10 14.94
C TYR A 603 41.76 -8.58 14.50
N GLN A 604 42.73 -9.45 14.81
CA GLN A 604 42.73 -10.89 14.47
C GLN A 604 43.06 -11.81 15.66
N GLY A 605 43.15 -11.28 16.88
CA GLY A 605 43.73 -12.00 18.04
C GLY A 605 42.92 -13.17 18.59
N THR A 606 41.64 -13.33 18.25
CA THR A 606 40.75 -14.31 18.92
C THR A 606 41.15 -15.78 18.64
N CYS A 607 41.58 -16.10 17.42
CA CYS A 607 42.02 -17.46 17.08
C CYS A 607 43.35 -17.82 17.77
N GLU A 608 44.31 -16.90 17.76
CA GLU A 608 45.59 -17.08 18.47
C GLU A 608 45.39 -17.18 19.99
N ALA A 609 44.47 -16.38 20.54
CA ALA A 609 44.12 -16.45 21.95
C ALA A 609 43.53 -17.80 22.36
N LYS A 610 42.73 -18.44 21.50
CA LYS A 610 42.24 -19.81 21.72
C LYS A 610 43.40 -20.77 21.96
N GLU A 611 44.40 -20.77 21.09
CA GLU A 611 45.58 -21.64 21.18
C GLU A 611 46.42 -21.34 22.44
N ILE A 612 46.62 -20.05 22.75
CA ILE A 612 47.36 -19.63 23.94
C ILE A 612 46.63 -20.08 25.22
N LEU A 613 45.31 -19.91 25.30
CA LEU A 613 44.51 -20.33 26.45
C LEU A 613 44.52 -21.85 26.66
N GLN A 614 44.56 -22.63 25.58
CA GLN A 614 44.72 -24.09 25.66
C GLN A 614 46.06 -24.51 26.27
N SER A 615 47.10 -23.67 26.14
CA SER A 615 48.42 -23.92 26.72
C SER A 615 48.53 -23.56 28.21
N ILE A 616 47.58 -22.80 28.76
CA ILE A 616 47.59 -22.35 30.16
C ILE A 616 46.69 -23.26 31.01
N PRO A 617 47.22 -23.95 32.04
CA PRO A 617 46.42 -24.83 32.90
C PRO A 617 45.24 -24.10 33.55
N ASN A 618 44.05 -24.70 33.46
CA ASN A 618 42.79 -24.19 34.02
C ASN A 618 42.32 -22.82 33.46
N ALA A 619 42.89 -22.31 32.37
CA ALA A 619 42.48 -21.01 31.82
C ALA A 619 41.07 -21.06 31.20
N ILE A 620 40.73 -22.12 30.47
CA ILE A 620 39.43 -22.26 29.79
C ILE A 620 38.26 -22.32 30.79
N PRO A 621 38.26 -23.19 31.83
CA PRO A 621 37.16 -23.20 32.80
C PRO A 621 37.00 -21.86 33.53
N ARG A 622 38.10 -21.20 33.89
CA ARG A 622 38.08 -19.88 34.55
C ARG A 622 37.50 -18.79 33.65
N TYR A 623 37.87 -18.80 32.38
CA TYR A 623 37.32 -17.89 31.38
C TYR A 623 35.81 -18.07 31.23
N VAL A 624 35.35 -19.30 31.03
CA VAL A 624 33.93 -19.64 30.88
C VAL A 624 33.14 -19.26 32.13
N GLU A 625 33.62 -19.61 33.33
CA GLU A 625 32.96 -19.23 34.59
C GLU A 625 32.84 -17.70 34.72
N THR A 626 33.90 -16.96 34.40
CA THR A 626 33.91 -15.49 34.54
C THR A 626 32.99 -14.81 33.53
N ILE A 627 32.98 -15.25 32.26
CA ILE A 627 32.13 -14.60 31.25
C ILE A 627 30.64 -14.81 31.55
N LEU A 628 30.26 -16.02 31.98
CA LEU A 628 28.87 -16.35 32.32
C LEU A 628 28.33 -15.55 33.50
N LEU A 629 29.18 -15.10 34.43
CA LEU A 629 28.78 -14.21 35.53
C LEU A 629 28.49 -12.78 35.07
N LEU A 630 29.00 -12.36 33.91
CA LEU A 630 28.92 -10.97 33.43
C LEU A 630 27.92 -10.76 32.29
N VAL A 631 27.59 -11.82 31.53
CA VAL A 631 26.76 -11.71 30.32
C VAL A 631 25.38 -11.11 30.57
N GLU A 632 24.72 -11.43 31.70
CA GLU A 632 23.39 -10.91 32.04
C GLU A 632 23.40 -9.38 32.16
N ASP A 633 24.29 -8.84 33.01
CA ASP A 633 24.38 -7.39 33.25
C ASP A 633 24.73 -6.64 31.96
N VAL A 634 25.65 -7.18 31.16
CA VAL A 634 26.09 -6.55 29.90
C VAL A 634 24.93 -6.43 28.90
N GLU A 635 24.16 -7.50 28.72
CA GLU A 635 23.06 -7.55 27.77
C GLU A 635 21.87 -6.69 28.24
N GLU A 636 21.57 -6.66 29.54
CA GLU A 636 20.57 -5.75 30.12
C GLU A 636 20.91 -4.27 29.89
N ARG A 637 22.20 -3.89 30.03
CA ARG A 637 22.67 -2.51 29.82
C ARG A 637 22.49 -2.02 28.38
N GLN A 638 22.48 -2.91 27.39
CA GLN A 638 22.33 -2.53 25.98
C GLN A 638 20.94 -2.01 25.61
N LYS A 639 19.91 -2.37 26.40
CA LYS A 639 18.51 -1.96 26.18
C LYS A 639 18.04 -2.17 24.74
N HIS A 640 18.20 -3.39 24.21
CA HIS A 640 17.97 -3.73 22.80
C HIS A 640 16.60 -3.28 22.26
N GLY A 641 15.53 -3.39 23.06
CA GLY A 641 14.19 -2.94 22.67
C GLY A 641 14.03 -1.43 22.48
N GLN A 642 15.04 -0.62 22.84
CA GLN A 642 15.08 0.84 22.62
C GLN A 642 15.92 1.24 21.40
N LYS A 643 16.53 0.27 20.71
CA LYS A 643 17.29 0.52 19.47
C LYS A 643 16.33 0.78 18.31
N SER A 644 16.85 1.37 17.23
CA SER A 644 16.07 1.63 16.02
C SER A 644 15.44 0.33 15.51
N ILE A 645 14.18 0.37 15.11
CA ILE A 645 13.50 -0.79 14.47
C ILE A 645 14.18 -1.22 13.16
N HIS A 646 15.02 -0.36 12.59
CA HIS A 646 15.82 -0.63 11.39
C HIS A 646 17.21 -1.20 11.71
N SER A 647 17.59 -1.38 12.98
CA SER A 647 18.88 -1.98 13.32
C SER A 647 18.79 -3.49 13.43
N GLU A 648 19.84 -4.18 12.97
CA GLU A 648 19.98 -5.64 13.09
C GLU A 648 19.93 -6.09 14.56
N GLN A 649 20.48 -5.27 15.47
CA GLN A 649 20.40 -5.49 16.92
C GLN A 649 18.95 -5.58 17.42
N PHE A 650 18.07 -4.69 16.95
CA PHE A 650 16.65 -4.75 17.32
C PHE A 650 15.96 -5.94 16.67
N ALA A 651 16.22 -6.20 15.38
CA ALA A 651 15.61 -7.29 14.64
C ALA A 651 15.91 -8.66 15.28
N TYR A 652 17.18 -8.95 15.54
CA TYR A 652 17.61 -10.17 16.22
C TYR A 652 17.01 -10.31 17.63
N TRP A 653 17.02 -9.23 18.40
CA TRP A 653 16.38 -9.21 19.72
C TRP A 653 14.88 -9.52 19.64
N ALA A 654 14.17 -8.91 18.69
CA ALA A 654 12.74 -9.10 18.51
C ALA A 654 12.41 -10.57 18.17
N ILE A 655 13.20 -11.19 17.30
CA ILE A 655 13.00 -12.58 16.87
C ILE A 655 13.26 -13.57 18.02
N MET A 656 14.38 -13.46 18.74
CA MET A 656 14.66 -14.34 19.88
C MET A 656 13.65 -14.19 21.03
N ASN A 657 12.94 -13.05 21.09
CA ASN A 657 11.88 -12.81 22.05
C ASN A 657 10.47 -13.16 21.56
N GLY A 658 10.31 -13.63 20.32
CA GLY A 658 9.00 -13.96 19.75
C GLY A 658 8.14 -12.74 19.42
N ASN A 659 8.73 -11.55 19.34
CA ASN A 659 8.07 -10.31 18.95
C ASN A 659 8.02 -10.13 17.42
N ALA A 660 8.78 -10.92 16.67
CA ALA A 660 8.84 -10.93 15.22
C ALA A 660 9.20 -12.34 14.71
N GLU A 661 8.80 -12.64 13.48
CA GLU A 661 9.28 -13.82 12.74
C GLU A 661 10.53 -13.48 11.93
N PRO A 662 11.48 -14.41 11.77
CA PRO A 662 12.63 -14.19 10.90
C PRO A 662 12.19 -14.06 9.44
N GLY A 663 12.91 -13.21 8.70
CA GLY A 663 12.85 -13.22 7.24
C GLY A 663 13.51 -14.49 6.66
N PRO A 664 13.69 -14.56 5.33
CA PRO A 664 14.39 -15.69 4.71
C PRO A 664 15.78 -15.90 5.33
N ILE A 665 16.05 -17.10 5.83
CA ILE A 665 17.31 -17.42 6.53
C ILE A 665 18.51 -17.36 5.59
N SER A 666 18.34 -17.74 4.32
CA SER A 666 19.34 -17.53 3.27
C SER A 666 19.82 -16.08 3.19
N HIS A 667 18.93 -15.09 3.39
CA HIS A 667 19.34 -13.68 3.41
C HIS A 667 20.28 -13.34 4.57
N TRP A 668 20.08 -13.95 5.75
CA TRP A 668 20.96 -13.73 6.90
C TRP A 668 22.36 -14.29 6.66
N VAL A 669 22.47 -15.41 5.96
CA VAL A 669 23.75 -16.04 5.64
C VAL A 669 24.46 -15.31 4.48
N ASP A 670 23.71 -14.84 3.50
CA ASP A 670 24.25 -14.07 2.37
C ASP A 670 24.67 -12.65 2.77
N ASN A 671 23.95 -12.04 3.72
CA ASN A 671 24.19 -10.68 4.24
C ASN A 671 24.17 -10.71 5.77
N PRO A 672 25.23 -11.24 6.42
CA PRO A 672 25.28 -11.35 7.87
C PRO A 672 25.24 -9.96 8.51
N GLY A 673 24.14 -9.66 9.21
CA GLY A 673 23.99 -8.41 9.94
C GLY A 673 24.93 -8.33 11.14
N HIS A 674 25.60 -7.19 11.32
CA HIS A 674 26.59 -6.96 12.36
C HIS A 674 26.05 -6.13 13.52
N VAL A 675 26.00 -6.74 14.70
CA VAL A 675 25.64 -6.03 15.94
C VAL A 675 26.89 -5.43 16.57
N TYR A 676 26.81 -4.16 16.95
CA TYR A 676 27.91 -3.45 17.61
C TYR A 676 27.46 -2.82 18.94
N TYR A 677 28.21 -3.10 20.01
CA TYR A 677 28.02 -2.45 21.31
C TYR A 677 28.92 -1.22 21.38
N LYS A 678 28.29 -0.04 21.37
CA LYS A 678 29.00 1.24 21.44
C LYS A 678 29.80 1.29 22.72
N GLU A 679 31.09 1.66 22.62
CA GLU A 679 32.06 1.76 23.73
C GLU A 679 32.47 0.43 24.40
N GLU A 680 31.72 -0.66 24.21
CA GLU A 680 32.06 -1.99 24.72
C GLU A 680 32.27 -3.02 23.58
N GLY A 681 32.81 -2.58 22.44
CA GLY A 681 33.00 -3.41 21.24
C GLY A 681 33.87 -4.66 21.45
N TYR A 682 34.65 -4.70 22.54
CA TYR A 682 35.45 -5.86 22.92
C TYR A 682 34.62 -7.10 23.29
N TRP A 683 33.34 -6.95 23.62
CA TRP A 683 32.43 -8.09 23.86
C TRP A 683 32.28 -9.00 22.66
N TRP A 684 32.39 -8.46 21.44
CA TRP A 684 32.37 -9.29 20.23
C TRP A 684 33.52 -10.31 20.25
N CYS A 685 34.73 -9.90 20.67
CA CYS A 685 35.88 -10.79 20.78
C CYS A 685 35.71 -11.83 21.89
N LEU A 686 35.13 -11.44 23.03
CA LEU A 686 34.87 -12.35 24.15
C LEU A 686 33.82 -13.40 23.78
N TYR A 687 32.69 -13.00 23.21
CA TYR A 687 31.68 -13.96 22.74
C TYR A 687 32.21 -14.86 21.63
N LYS A 688 32.98 -14.32 20.68
CA LYS A 688 33.64 -15.14 19.65
C LYS A 688 34.63 -16.13 20.25
N LEU A 689 35.37 -15.74 21.28
CA LEU A 689 36.29 -16.64 21.98
C LEU A 689 35.52 -17.73 22.76
N LEU A 690 34.38 -17.40 23.36
CA LEU A 690 33.49 -18.38 24.01
C LEU A 690 32.99 -19.41 22.99
N TRP A 691 32.52 -18.96 21.82
CA TRP A 691 32.15 -19.82 20.71
C TRP A 691 33.29 -20.78 20.31
N LEU A 692 34.51 -20.26 20.18
CA LEU A 692 35.67 -21.06 19.76
C LEU A 692 36.16 -22.07 20.81
N LEU A 693 35.95 -21.80 22.10
CA LEU A 693 36.42 -22.64 23.21
C LEU A 693 35.37 -23.63 23.69
N ASN A 694 34.10 -23.22 23.75
CA ASN A 694 32.98 -24.03 24.22
C ASN A 694 31.67 -23.66 23.46
N PRO A 695 31.47 -24.22 22.25
CA PRO A 695 30.28 -23.96 21.44
C PRO A 695 28.95 -24.35 22.11
N GLU A 696 28.94 -25.41 22.91
CA GLU A 696 27.75 -25.89 23.62
C GLU A 696 27.27 -24.85 24.64
N GLU A 697 28.20 -24.36 25.48
CA GLU A 697 27.91 -23.31 26.45
C GLU A 697 27.54 -21.99 25.78
N PHE A 698 28.18 -21.66 24.65
CA PHE A 698 27.83 -20.48 23.86
C PHE A 698 26.36 -20.53 23.40
N LEU A 699 25.91 -21.65 22.83
CA LEU A 699 24.53 -21.78 22.35
C LEU A 699 23.54 -21.79 23.51
N HIS A 700 23.86 -22.46 24.62
CA HIS A 700 23.03 -22.42 25.83
C HIS A 700 22.87 -20.99 26.37
N THR A 701 23.96 -20.23 26.42
CA THR A 701 23.96 -18.83 26.86
C THR A 701 23.19 -17.94 25.90
N LEU A 702 23.38 -18.10 24.58
CA LEU A 702 22.61 -17.40 23.56
C LEU A 702 21.11 -17.62 23.74
N GLU A 703 20.67 -18.86 23.98
CA GLU A 703 19.25 -19.19 24.18
C GLU A 703 18.66 -18.65 25.48
N THR A 704 19.49 -18.50 26.50
CA THR A 704 19.08 -18.05 27.83
C THR A 704 18.99 -16.52 27.87
N ILE A 705 20.04 -15.84 27.40
CA ILE A 705 20.19 -14.39 27.47
C ILE A 705 19.59 -13.68 26.25
N LYS A 706 19.44 -14.39 25.13
CA LYS A 706 18.90 -13.87 23.87
C LYS A 706 19.71 -12.69 23.32
N SER A 707 21.04 -12.82 23.37
CA SER A 707 22.00 -11.78 22.98
C SER A 707 22.04 -11.59 21.45
N PRO A 708 21.68 -10.40 20.94
CA PRO A 708 21.78 -10.10 19.50
C PRO A 708 23.21 -10.16 18.98
N LEU A 709 24.20 -9.83 19.81
CA LEU A 709 25.62 -9.89 19.45
C LEU A 709 26.07 -11.34 19.26
N MET A 710 25.71 -12.24 20.18
CA MET A 710 26.02 -13.66 20.04
C MET A 710 25.35 -14.26 18.79
N LEU A 711 24.10 -13.90 18.49
CA LEU A 711 23.44 -14.36 17.27
C LEU A 711 24.17 -13.87 16.01
N SER A 712 24.60 -12.60 15.97
CA SER A 712 25.38 -12.07 14.84
C SER A 712 26.69 -12.82 14.61
N ILE A 713 27.39 -13.22 15.69
CA ILE A 713 28.62 -14.00 15.61
C ILE A 713 28.35 -15.40 15.05
N LEU A 714 27.25 -16.04 15.47
CA LEU A 714 26.87 -17.36 14.96
C LEU A 714 26.54 -17.31 13.46
N ILE A 715 25.74 -16.33 13.03
CA ILE A 715 25.38 -16.14 11.62
C ILE A 715 26.64 -15.84 10.79
N GLU A 716 27.51 -14.95 11.26
CA GLU A 716 28.79 -14.65 10.61
C GLU A 716 29.67 -15.91 10.49
N TYR A 717 29.69 -16.76 11.52
CA TYR A 717 30.45 -18.02 11.47
C TYR A 717 29.91 -18.97 10.39
N ILE A 718 28.60 -19.21 10.38
CA ILE A 718 27.94 -20.04 9.37
C ILE A 718 28.15 -19.47 7.96
N ALA A 719 28.17 -18.13 7.86
CA ALA A 719 28.40 -17.40 6.63
C ALA A 719 29.87 -17.35 6.18
N LEU A 720 30.84 -17.89 6.91
CA LEU A 720 32.25 -17.82 6.53
C LEU A 720 32.99 -19.16 6.59
N TYR A 721 32.57 -20.07 7.45
CA TYR A 721 33.32 -21.29 7.77
C TYR A 721 32.72 -22.57 7.17
N ASP A 722 33.58 -23.57 7.02
CA ASP A 722 33.26 -24.92 6.55
C ASP A 722 32.28 -25.64 7.46
N TYR A 723 31.45 -26.50 6.86
CA TYR A 723 30.52 -27.36 7.59
C TYR A 723 31.25 -28.22 8.64
N ASP A 724 30.73 -28.21 9.87
CA ASP A 724 31.18 -29.06 10.97
C ASP A 724 29.99 -29.86 11.51
N GLN A 725 30.11 -31.19 11.53
CA GLN A 725 29.03 -32.08 11.93
C GLN A 725 28.62 -31.87 13.40
N GLY A 726 29.58 -31.72 14.31
CA GLY A 726 29.30 -31.58 15.73
C GLY A 726 28.56 -30.28 16.03
N LEU A 727 28.95 -29.19 15.38
CA LEU A 727 28.27 -27.89 15.49
C LEU A 727 26.88 -27.92 14.84
N HIS A 728 26.73 -28.58 13.70
CA HIS A 728 25.43 -28.76 13.06
C HIS A 728 24.45 -29.51 13.97
N GLU A 729 24.87 -30.60 14.59
CA GLU A 729 24.05 -31.33 15.56
C GLU A 729 23.65 -30.48 16.78
N LEU A 730 24.51 -29.55 17.22
CA LEU A 730 24.16 -28.61 18.28
C LEU A 730 23.08 -27.60 17.85
N LEU A 731 23.12 -27.09 16.61
CA LEU A 731 22.08 -26.21 16.08
C LEU A 731 20.72 -26.91 16.03
N LEU A 732 20.69 -28.18 15.63
CA LEU A 732 19.46 -28.98 15.54
C LEU A 732 18.83 -29.29 16.91
N LYS A 733 19.60 -29.21 18.00
CA LYS A 733 19.09 -29.34 19.38
C LYS A 733 18.47 -28.07 19.93
N SER A 734 18.57 -26.95 19.20
CA SER A 734 18.01 -25.68 19.64
C SER A 734 16.49 -25.76 19.81
N LYS A 735 15.96 -25.00 20.78
CA LYS A 735 14.51 -24.81 20.96
C LYS A 735 13.88 -23.92 19.88
N TRP A 736 14.68 -23.17 19.11
CA TRP A 736 14.19 -22.25 18.09
C TRP A 736 14.15 -22.93 16.71
N GLU A 737 12.96 -23.03 16.11
CA GLU A 737 12.80 -23.70 14.81
C GLU A 737 13.62 -23.06 13.68
N TRP A 738 13.82 -21.74 13.73
CA TRP A 738 14.62 -21.02 12.75
C TRP A 738 16.14 -21.29 12.89
N MET A 739 16.62 -21.79 14.03
CA MET A 739 18.01 -22.28 14.14
C MET A 739 18.20 -23.60 13.40
N HIS A 740 17.15 -24.41 13.28
CA HIS A 740 17.19 -25.62 12.45
C HIS A 740 17.32 -25.22 10.98
N ASP A 741 16.59 -24.19 10.55
CA ASP A 741 16.68 -23.64 9.19
C ASP A 741 18.06 -23.04 8.90
N LEU A 742 18.68 -22.38 9.89
CA LEU A 742 20.05 -21.89 9.80
C LEU A 742 21.07 -23.04 9.64
N GLY A 743 20.83 -24.18 10.29
CA GLY A 743 21.59 -25.41 10.06
C GLY A 743 21.45 -25.93 8.63
N ALA A 744 20.23 -25.97 8.09
CA ALA A 744 19.95 -26.40 6.72
C ALA A 744 20.64 -25.49 5.69
N GLU A 745 20.60 -24.18 5.92
CA GLU A 745 21.26 -23.18 5.08
C GLU A 745 22.79 -23.38 5.07
N TRP A 746 23.37 -23.73 6.21
CA TRP A 746 24.80 -24.03 6.30
C TRP A 746 25.19 -25.24 5.44
N VAL A 747 24.38 -26.31 5.49
CA VAL A 747 24.54 -27.50 4.66
C VAL A 747 24.42 -27.14 3.18
N TRP A 748 23.38 -26.38 2.82
CA TRP A 748 23.10 -25.96 1.46
C TRP A 748 24.25 -25.18 0.82
N ARG A 749 24.75 -24.18 1.55
CA ARG A 749 25.88 -23.36 1.12
C ARG A 749 27.13 -24.19 0.86
N ASN A 750 27.45 -25.13 1.74
CA ASN A 750 28.61 -26.00 1.59
C ASN A 750 28.43 -27.03 0.47
N CYS A 751 27.20 -27.48 0.20
CA CYS A 751 26.89 -28.27 -0.99
C CYS A 751 27.20 -27.49 -2.27
N LYS A 752 26.68 -26.26 -2.39
CA LYS A 752 26.89 -25.38 -3.56
C LYS A 752 28.36 -25.04 -3.82
N SER A 753 29.13 -24.74 -2.77
CA SER A 753 30.47 -24.18 -2.90
C SER A 753 31.60 -25.20 -2.78
N LYS A 754 31.38 -26.33 -2.11
CA LYS A 754 32.45 -27.26 -1.70
C LYS A 754 32.12 -28.75 -1.92
N ASN A 755 31.04 -29.07 -2.65
CA ASN A 755 30.60 -30.44 -2.95
C ASN A 755 30.34 -31.30 -1.69
N LEU A 756 29.78 -30.70 -0.64
CA LEU A 756 29.29 -31.46 0.52
C LEU A 756 28.17 -32.43 0.08
N ASP A 757 28.24 -33.68 0.53
CA ASP A 757 27.20 -34.69 0.28
C ASP A 757 26.01 -34.50 1.22
N ILE A 758 24.91 -33.96 0.68
CA ILE A 758 23.67 -33.71 1.43
C ILE A 758 23.09 -34.99 2.00
N ASN A 759 23.12 -36.10 1.25
CA ASN A 759 22.51 -37.35 1.70
C ASN A 759 23.25 -37.91 2.90
N ALA A 760 24.58 -37.86 2.89
CA ALA A 760 25.39 -38.28 4.05
C ALA A 760 25.12 -37.44 5.31
N VAL A 761 24.88 -36.14 5.15
CA VAL A 761 24.53 -35.24 6.28
C VAL A 761 23.12 -35.54 6.81
N LEU A 762 22.15 -35.75 5.92
CA LEU A 762 20.78 -36.08 6.34
C LEU A 762 20.73 -37.46 7.02
N ASP A 763 21.46 -38.45 6.52
CA ASP A 763 21.48 -39.79 7.12
C ASP A 763 22.16 -39.83 8.51
N SER A 764 22.93 -38.80 8.87
CA SER A 764 23.61 -38.71 10.17
C SER A 764 22.78 -38.08 11.29
N ILE A 765 21.60 -37.52 10.99
CA ILE A 765 20.74 -36.82 11.96
C ILE A 765 19.45 -37.60 12.26
N GLU A 766 18.74 -37.21 13.33
CA GLU A 766 17.49 -37.86 13.75
C GLU A 766 16.38 -37.76 12.69
N THR A 767 15.60 -38.83 12.51
CA THR A 767 14.55 -38.98 11.49
C THR A 767 13.55 -37.82 11.42
N SER A 768 13.10 -37.30 12.57
CA SER A 768 12.18 -36.14 12.64
C SER A 768 12.82 -34.88 12.03
N MET A 769 14.12 -34.69 12.26
CA MET A 769 14.89 -33.58 11.74
C MET A 769 15.29 -33.79 10.27
N GLN A 770 15.48 -35.03 9.83
CA GLN A 770 15.69 -35.35 8.42
C GLN A 770 14.58 -34.79 7.53
N LEU A 771 13.31 -34.92 7.96
CA LEU A 771 12.18 -34.42 7.19
C LEU A 771 12.20 -32.88 7.11
N LYS A 772 12.41 -32.19 8.24
CA LYS A 772 12.48 -30.71 8.30
C LYS A 772 13.63 -30.17 7.44
N GLN A 773 14.82 -30.76 7.55
CA GLN A 773 15.99 -30.37 6.78
C GLN A 773 15.80 -30.64 5.29
N SER A 774 15.27 -31.82 4.92
CA SER A 774 14.99 -32.16 3.51
C SER A 774 13.99 -31.19 2.88
N ALA A 775 12.94 -30.80 3.61
CA ALA A 775 11.94 -29.85 3.13
C ALA A 775 12.53 -28.45 2.87
N TYR A 776 13.38 -27.95 3.77
CA TYR A 776 14.08 -26.68 3.59
C TYR A 776 15.06 -26.74 2.40
N LEU A 777 15.88 -27.79 2.35
CA LEU A 777 16.86 -28.00 1.27
C LEU A 777 16.19 -28.14 -0.10
N LEU A 778 14.99 -28.71 -0.18
CA LEU A 778 14.24 -28.80 -1.44
C LEU A 778 13.85 -27.42 -1.98
N SER A 779 13.37 -26.52 -1.12
CA SER A 779 13.05 -25.13 -1.50
C SER A 779 14.27 -24.44 -2.11
N GLU A 780 15.39 -24.57 -1.40
CA GLU A 780 16.67 -24.00 -1.77
C GLU A 780 17.22 -24.60 -3.09
N ALA A 781 17.12 -25.92 -3.25
CA ALA A 781 17.52 -26.63 -4.47
C ALA A 781 16.70 -26.22 -5.67
N ALA A 782 15.37 -26.11 -5.52
CA ALA A 782 14.48 -25.69 -6.59
C ALA A 782 14.74 -24.24 -7.01
N PHE A 783 14.91 -23.34 -6.04
CA PHE A 783 15.27 -21.95 -6.30
C PHE A 783 16.57 -21.88 -7.10
N HIS A 784 17.61 -22.63 -6.67
CA HIS A 784 18.88 -22.67 -7.37
C HIS A 784 18.78 -23.23 -8.79
N ALA A 785 18.09 -24.36 -8.98
CA ALA A 785 17.89 -24.96 -10.30
C ALA A 785 17.23 -23.98 -11.28
N ARG A 786 16.30 -23.14 -10.79
CA ARG A 786 15.60 -22.15 -11.60
C ARG A 786 16.43 -20.91 -11.93
N ILE A 787 17.31 -20.45 -11.03
CA ILE A 787 18.15 -19.25 -11.27
C ILE A 787 19.43 -19.54 -12.06
N LEU A 788 19.73 -20.81 -12.37
CA LEU A 788 20.86 -21.15 -13.25
C LEU A 788 20.70 -20.45 -14.60
N GLN A 789 21.70 -19.67 -14.98
CA GLN A 789 21.67 -18.85 -16.19
C GLN A 789 21.54 -19.71 -17.46
N ALA A 790 21.03 -19.11 -18.54
CA ALA A 790 20.89 -19.78 -19.83
C ALA A 790 22.22 -20.40 -20.32
N ASN A 791 23.35 -19.75 -20.00
CA ASN A 791 24.71 -20.17 -20.37
C ASN A 791 25.30 -21.29 -19.50
N THR A 792 24.62 -21.73 -18.44
CA THR A 792 25.06 -22.87 -17.62
C THR A 792 24.96 -24.16 -18.44
N PRO A 793 25.95 -25.07 -18.40
CA PRO A 793 25.90 -26.36 -19.08
C PRO A 793 24.63 -27.15 -18.74
N GLU A 794 24.02 -27.80 -19.74
CA GLU A 794 22.77 -28.55 -19.57
C GLU A 794 22.91 -29.70 -18.55
N ALA A 795 24.10 -30.29 -18.47
CA ALA A 795 24.42 -31.31 -17.47
C ALA A 795 24.31 -30.79 -16.02
N ASP A 796 24.71 -29.54 -15.78
CA ASP A 796 24.64 -28.94 -14.44
C ASP A 796 23.20 -28.54 -14.07
N LYS A 797 22.41 -28.11 -15.06
CA LYS A 797 20.96 -27.87 -14.88
C LYS A 797 20.21 -29.17 -14.58
N ALA A 798 20.50 -30.24 -15.32
CA ALA A 798 19.92 -31.55 -15.09
C ALA A 798 20.25 -32.06 -13.68
N LYS A 799 21.53 -31.95 -13.27
CA LYS A 799 21.99 -32.33 -11.93
C LYS A 799 21.28 -31.55 -10.80
N ALA A 800 20.99 -30.26 -11.00
CA ALA A 800 20.26 -29.46 -10.02
C ALA A 800 18.80 -29.94 -9.85
N TRP A 801 18.13 -30.33 -10.95
CA TRP A 801 16.79 -30.91 -10.90
C TRP A 801 16.77 -32.35 -10.38
N GLU A 802 17.81 -33.15 -10.66
CA GLU A 802 17.98 -34.49 -10.07
C GLU A 802 18.01 -34.43 -8.54
N LEU A 803 18.74 -33.47 -7.96
CA LEU A 803 18.75 -33.26 -6.51
C LEU A 803 17.35 -32.93 -5.95
N CYS A 804 16.54 -32.15 -6.69
CA CYS A 804 15.16 -31.87 -6.28
C CYS A 804 14.32 -33.15 -6.25
N ILE A 805 14.48 -34.02 -7.25
CA ILE A 805 13.77 -35.32 -7.32
C ILE A 805 14.21 -36.23 -6.17
N GLU A 806 15.52 -36.34 -5.90
CA GLU A 806 16.05 -37.13 -4.78
C GLU A 806 15.47 -36.66 -3.43
N LEU A 807 15.41 -35.34 -3.21
CA LEU A 807 14.83 -34.78 -1.98
C LEU A 807 13.32 -35.01 -1.89
N ILE A 808 12.58 -34.94 -3.00
CA ILE A 808 11.15 -35.28 -3.05
C ILE A 808 10.92 -36.75 -2.69
N GLU A 809 11.71 -37.66 -3.25
CA GLU A 809 11.65 -39.09 -2.95
C GLU A 809 11.94 -39.37 -1.47
N ARG A 810 12.99 -38.73 -0.92
CA ARG A 810 13.33 -38.83 0.50
C ARG A 810 12.21 -38.32 1.40
N ILE A 811 11.65 -37.15 1.11
CA ILE A 811 10.50 -36.59 1.84
C ILE A 811 9.32 -37.56 1.79
N ALA A 812 9.02 -38.12 0.62
CA ALA A 812 7.92 -39.07 0.47
C ALA A 812 8.15 -40.36 1.28
N THR A 813 9.37 -40.90 1.28
CA THR A 813 9.73 -42.06 2.11
C THR A 813 9.57 -41.76 3.60
N LEU A 814 10.06 -40.60 4.07
CA LEU A 814 9.92 -40.20 5.47
C LEU A 814 8.45 -40.04 5.88
N CYS A 815 7.62 -39.40 5.06
CA CYS A 815 6.19 -39.24 5.36
C CYS A 815 5.42 -40.57 5.36
N ASN A 816 5.85 -41.55 4.54
CA ASN A 816 5.13 -42.81 4.36
C ASN A 816 5.59 -43.94 5.30
N GLU A 817 6.85 -43.94 5.70
CA GLU A 817 7.50 -45.09 6.35
C GLU A 817 8.06 -44.78 7.74
N ALA A 818 8.33 -43.52 8.07
CA ALA A 818 8.84 -43.15 9.39
C ALA A 818 7.70 -42.92 10.40
N GLU A 819 7.98 -43.19 11.67
CA GLU A 819 7.07 -42.91 12.80
C GLU A 819 7.11 -41.41 13.19
N ILE A 820 6.65 -40.52 12.30
CA ILE A 820 6.54 -39.06 12.54
C ILE A 820 5.05 -38.68 12.61
N SER A 821 4.66 -37.85 13.57
CA SER A 821 3.25 -37.44 13.73
C SER A 821 2.74 -36.59 12.55
N ASN A 822 1.45 -36.69 12.22
CA ASN A 822 0.87 -35.96 11.08
C ASN A 822 1.06 -34.43 11.20
N ASP A 823 0.97 -33.87 12.41
CA ASP A 823 1.16 -32.43 12.64
C ASP A 823 2.61 -32.00 12.37
N GLU A 824 3.59 -32.80 12.80
CA GLU A 824 5.01 -32.54 12.52
C GLU A 824 5.33 -32.67 11.03
N GLN A 825 4.74 -33.65 10.33
CA GLN A 825 4.90 -33.80 8.90
C GLN A 825 4.32 -32.60 8.13
N ILE A 826 3.12 -32.16 8.49
CA ILE A 826 2.48 -30.99 7.86
C ILE A 826 3.33 -29.73 8.09
N ASN A 827 3.76 -29.46 9.32
CA ASN A 827 4.62 -28.32 9.66
C ASN A 827 5.95 -28.36 8.88
N ALA A 828 6.62 -29.51 8.83
CA ALA A 828 7.86 -29.65 8.06
C ALA A 828 7.65 -29.32 6.57
N LEU A 829 6.55 -29.80 5.97
CA LEU A 829 6.24 -29.57 4.55
C LEU A 829 5.85 -28.12 4.24
N GLU A 830 5.38 -27.34 5.21
CA GLU A 830 5.14 -25.89 5.04
C GLU A 830 6.41 -25.12 4.67
N LYS A 831 7.59 -25.68 4.97
CA LYS A 831 8.89 -25.12 4.58
C LYS A 831 9.18 -25.24 3.07
N VAL A 832 8.52 -26.16 2.37
CA VAL A 832 8.67 -26.32 0.91
C VAL A 832 7.99 -25.13 0.20
N LYS A 833 8.77 -24.17 -0.29
CA LYS A 833 8.30 -22.95 -0.94
C LYS A 833 9.26 -22.50 -2.04
N ASP A 834 8.72 -22.03 -3.18
CA ASP A 834 9.47 -21.27 -4.19
C ASP A 834 8.75 -19.94 -4.47
N CYS A 835 9.51 -18.91 -4.86
CA CYS A 835 8.93 -17.60 -5.19
C CYS A 835 8.25 -17.56 -6.56
N GLU A 836 8.57 -18.49 -7.47
CA GLU A 836 7.88 -18.68 -8.75
C GLU A 836 6.74 -19.68 -8.59
N GLN A 837 5.54 -19.27 -9.01
CA GLN A 837 4.29 -19.96 -8.67
C GLN A 837 4.16 -21.34 -9.30
N THR A 838 4.63 -21.51 -10.53
CA THR A 838 4.59 -22.76 -11.28
C THR A 838 5.48 -23.81 -10.62
N CYS A 839 6.73 -23.45 -10.33
CA CYS A 839 7.69 -24.29 -9.64
C CYS A 839 7.20 -24.65 -8.24
N ASN A 840 6.71 -23.67 -7.48
CA ASN A 840 6.14 -23.91 -6.15
C ASN A 840 4.97 -24.91 -6.20
N ALA A 841 4.04 -24.76 -7.15
CA ALA A 841 2.93 -25.69 -7.32
C ALA A 841 3.40 -27.07 -7.76
N TRP A 842 4.42 -27.16 -8.63
CA TRP A 842 5.01 -28.41 -9.06
C TRP A 842 5.66 -29.17 -7.90
N LEU A 843 6.45 -28.51 -7.05
CA LEU A 843 7.08 -29.12 -5.87
C LEU A 843 6.03 -29.71 -4.93
N ILE A 844 5.05 -28.89 -4.54
CA ILE A 844 4.02 -29.28 -3.58
C ILE A 844 3.15 -30.42 -4.14
N LEU A 845 2.79 -30.36 -5.42
CA LEU A 845 2.01 -31.42 -6.08
C LEU A 845 2.81 -32.73 -6.19
N SER A 846 4.10 -32.66 -6.54
CA SER A 846 4.96 -33.84 -6.69
C SER A 846 5.15 -34.58 -5.36
N ILE A 847 5.31 -33.83 -4.27
CA ILE A 847 5.30 -34.39 -2.90
C ILE A 847 3.93 -35.01 -2.60
N ALA A 848 2.84 -34.26 -2.80
CA ALA A 848 1.50 -34.71 -2.46
C ALA A 848 1.09 -36.01 -3.19
N GLN A 849 1.49 -36.17 -4.45
CA GLN A 849 1.25 -37.39 -5.23
C GLN A 849 1.96 -38.63 -4.68
N SER A 850 3.07 -38.42 -3.96
CA SER A 850 3.91 -39.48 -3.41
C SER A 850 3.54 -39.84 -1.96
N ILE A 851 2.66 -39.06 -1.31
CA ILE A 851 2.21 -39.29 0.08
C ILE A 851 0.93 -40.14 0.11
N LYS A 852 0.97 -41.22 0.90
CA LYS A 852 -0.15 -42.17 1.07
C LYS A 852 -1.20 -41.65 2.05
N ASP A 853 -0.79 -41.03 3.15
CA ASP A 853 -1.71 -40.49 4.16
C ASP A 853 -2.56 -39.35 3.59
N GLU A 854 -3.88 -39.50 3.66
CA GLU A 854 -4.80 -38.54 3.05
C GLU A 854 -4.82 -37.19 3.77
N THR A 855 -4.58 -37.16 5.08
CA THR A 855 -4.58 -35.93 5.88
C THR A 855 -3.43 -35.04 5.45
N ILE A 856 -2.22 -35.60 5.40
CA ILE A 856 -1.01 -34.87 5.00
C ILE A 856 -1.07 -34.49 3.52
N ARG A 857 -1.46 -35.43 2.65
CA ARG A 857 -1.65 -35.16 1.21
C ARG A 857 -2.63 -34.01 0.98
N ASN A 858 -3.82 -34.07 1.59
CA ASN A 858 -4.84 -33.04 1.39
C ASN A 858 -4.41 -31.68 1.93
N ALA A 859 -3.68 -31.63 3.04
CA ALA A 859 -3.11 -30.38 3.55
C ALA A 859 -2.18 -29.72 2.52
N GLN A 860 -1.35 -30.50 1.82
CA GLN A 860 -0.47 -29.99 0.76
C GLN A 860 -1.27 -29.51 -0.47
N LEU A 861 -2.26 -30.28 -0.93
CA LEU A 861 -3.11 -29.89 -2.06
C LEU A 861 -3.89 -28.59 -1.76
N ASP A 862 -4.40 -28.44 -0.54
CA ASP A 862 -5.15 -27.25 -0.12
C ASP A 862 -4.26 -25.98 -0.12
N ARG A 863 -2.93 -26.08 0.05
CA ARG A 863 -1.99 -24.93 -0.08
C ARG A 863 -2.01 -24.32 -1.48
N ILE A 864 -1.95 -25.14 -2.53
CA ILE A 864 -1.97 -24.68 -3.92
C ILE A 864 -3.34 -24.08 -4.26
N ILE A 865 -4.42 -24.78 -3.89
CA ILE A 865 -5.80 -24.37 -4.16
C ILE A 865 -6.11 -23.04 -3.47
N ASN A 866 -5.77 -22.90 -2.19
CA ASN A 866 -6.03 -21.67 -1.44
C ASN A 866 -5.18 -20.51 -1.93
N ALA A 867 -3.92 -20.73 -2.33
CA ALA A 867 -3.11 -19.69 -2.94
C ALA A 867 -3.76 -19.14 -4.22
N TYR A 868 -4.24 -20.01 -5.11
CA TYR A 868 -4.89 -19.59 -6.36
C TYR A 868 -6.16 -18.77 -6.10
N PHE A 869 -7.04 -19.25 -5.22
CA PHE A 869 -8.37 -18.62 -5.01
C PHE A 869 -8.39 -17.47 -4.00
N ASN A 870 -7.44 -17.39 -3.05
CA ASN A 870 -7.43 -16.32 -2.04
C ASN A 870 -6.68 -15.07 -2.49
N ASN A 871 -5.90 -15.13 -3.57
CA ASN A 871 -5.17 -13.98 -4.11
C ASN A 871 -6.07 -12.97 -4.85
N ASN A 872 -7.40 -12.98 -4.66
CA ASN A 872 -8.38 -12.00 -5.17
C ASN A 872 -8.21 -11.61 -6.64
N HIS A 873 -7.68 -12.48 -7.50
CA HIS A 873 -7.30 -12.16 -8.88
C HIS A 873 -6.38 -10.91 -9.00
N SER A 874 -5.67 -10.54 -7.91
CA SER A 874 -4.85 -9.33 -7.81
C SER A 874 -3.44 -9.49 -8.35
N LEU A 875 -3.04 -10.72 -8.67
CA LEU A 875 -1.80 -10.97 -9.39
C LEU A 875 -2.03 -10.56 -10.85
N PRO A 876 -1.16 -9.75 -11.46
CA PRO A 876 -1.20 -9.47 -12.89
C PRO A 876 -0.80 -10.74 -13.64
N CYS A 877 -1.72 -11.70 -13.73
CA CYS A 877 -1.53 -12.89 -14.56
C CYS A 877 -1.64 -12.44 -16.01
N ASN A 878 -0.55 -12.60 -16.73
CA ASN A 878 -0.58 -12.53 -18.18
C ASN A 878 -1.28 -13.82 -18.62
N LEU A 879 -2.52 -13.73 -19.11
CA LEU A 879 -3.37 -14.88 -19.40
C LEU A 879 -2.66 -15.89 -20.33
N ASP A 880 -1.69 -15.46 -21.14
CA ASP A 880 -0.92 -16.35 -22.03
C ASP A 880 0.31 -17.03 -21.36
N THR A 881 0.85 -16.52 -20.26
CA THR A 881 2.08 -17.11 -19.64
C THR A 881 1.79 -18.09 -18.50
N ASP A 882 0.60 -18.04 -17.91
CA ASP A 882 0.31 -18.75 -16.66
C ASP A 882 -0.45 -20.08 -16.87
N GLU A 883 -0.60 -20.55 -18.12
CA GLU A 883 -1.34 -21.78 -18.44
C GLU A 883 -0.77 -23.01 -17.70
N GLN A 884 0.56 -23.12 -17.58
CA GLN A 884 1.21 -24.23 -16.86
C GLN A 884 0.88 -24.24 -15.37
N TYR A 885 0.81 -23.07 -14.74
CA TYR A 885 0.41 -22.95 -13.34
C TYR A 885 -1.06 -23.35 -13.17
N ILE A 886 -1.95 -22.88 -14.05
CA ILE A 886 -3.38 -23.26 -14.03
C ILE A 886 -3.55 -24.77 -14.23
N GLU A 887 -2.78 -25.40 -15.13
CA GLU A 887 -2.79 -26.86 -15.31
C GLU A 887 -2.44 -27.60 -14.00
N LEU A 888 -1.45 -27.13 -13.24
CA LEU A 888 -1.08 -27.70 -11.94
C LEU A 888 -2.17 -27.49 -10.89
N VAL A 889 -2.79 -26.30 -10.83
CA VAL A 889 -3.91 -26.02 -9.92
C VAL A 889 -5.11 -26.91 -10.24
N VAL A 890 -5.45 -27.08 -11.52
CA VAL A 890 -6.54 -27.97 -11.94
C VAL A 890 -6.26 -29.42 -11.55
N LYS A 891 -5.06 -29.94 -11.84
CA LYS A 891 -4.66 -31.30 -11.44
C LYS A 891 -4.76 -31.48 -9.93
N THR A 892 -4.33 -30.48 -9.16
CA THR A 892 -4.41 -30.47 -7.69
C THR A 892 -5.86 -30.50 -7.21
N ALA A 893 -6.72 -29.63 -7.75
CA ALA A 893 -8.12 -29.53 -7.37
C ALA A 893 -8.90 -30.81 -7.72
N GLU A 894 -8.62 -31.41 -8.88
CA GLU A 894 -9.21 -32.69 -9.26
C GLU A 894 -8.74 -33.82 -8.32
N LEU A 895 -7.44 -33.89 -8.02
CA LEU A 895 -6.88 -34.87 -7.08
C LEU A 895 -7.49 -34.73 -5.67
N ARG A 896 -7.81 -33.50 -5.25
CA ARG A 896 -8.36 -33.17 -3.92
C ARG A 896 -9.86 -33.43 -3.79
N TYR A 897 -10.66 -33.10 -4.80
CA TYR A 897 -12.12 -33.05 -4.68
C TYR A 897 -12.86 -34.04 -5.58
N LYS A 898 -12.29 -34.44 -6.73
CA LYS A 898 -12.85 -35.40 -7.69
C LYS A 898 -14.39 -35.28 -7.84
N ASP A 899 -15.15 -36.20 -7.24
CA ASP A 899 -16.62 -36.27 -7.34
C ASP A 899 -17.36 -35.08 -6.68
N THR A 900 -16.65 -34.29 -5.87
CA THR A 900 -17.17 -33.08 -5.20
C THR A 900 -16.58 -31.78 -5.75
N PHE A 901 -15.87 -31.83 -6.88
CA PHE A 901 -15.21 -30.67 -7.50
C PHE A 901 -16.16 -29.48 -7.71
N GLU A 902 -17.31 -29.68 -8.35
CA GLU A 902 -18.27 -28.60 -8.62
C GLU A 902 -18.78 -27.94 -7.33
N LYS A 903 -18.91 -28.71 -6.23
CA LYS A 903 -19.38 -28.19 -4.95
C LYS A 903 -18.36 -27.24 -4.31
N TYR A 904 -17.07 -27.56 -4.39
CA TYR A 904 -16.01 -26.82 -3.68
C TYR A 904 -15.27 -25.80 -4.55
N ILE A 905 -15.02 -26.13 -5.82
CA ILE A 905 -14.35 -25.26 -6.77
C ILE A 905 -15.36 -24.39 -7.51
N GLY A 906 -16.54 -24.92 -7.84
CA GLY A 906 -17.56 -24.15 -8.55
C GLY A 906 -18.04 -22.93 -7.76
N SER A 907 -18.09 -22.99 -6.42
CA SER A 907 -18.42 -21.81 -5.61
C SER A 907 -17.34 -20.71 -5.66
N LYS A 908 -16.10 -21.05 -6.05
CA LYS A 908 -14.96 -20.13 -6.17
C LYS A 908 -14.72 -19.63 -7.61
N LEU A 909 -15.39 -20.19 -8.62
CA LEU A 909 -15.27 -19.80 -10.04
C LEU A 909 -16.55 -19.20 -10.62
N LEU A 910 -17.73 -19.47 -10.06
CA LEU A 910 -19.00 -19.09 -10.69
C LEU A 910 -19.38 -17.64 -10.35
N HIS A 911 -18.58 -16.67 -10.80
CA HIS A 911 -18.78 -15.25 -10.54
C HIS A 911 -19.92 -14.65 -11.38
N TRP A 912 -21.15 -15.12 -11.17
CA TRP A 912 -22.35 -14.68 -11.93
C TRP A 912 -22.59 -13.18 -11.90
N GLY A 913 -22.21 -12.49 -10.81
CA GLY A 913 -22.29 -11.03 -10.71
C GLY A 913 -21.39 -10.34 -11.73
N ALA A 914 -20.11 -10.72 -11.76
CA ALA A 914 -19.12 -10.23 -12.71
C ALA A 914 -19.53 -10.56 -14.16
N LEU A 915 -19.99 -11.78 -14.42
CA LEU A 915 -20.49 -12.17 -15.73
C LEU A 915 -21.66 -11.29 -16.19
N ASN A 916 -22.60 -10.95 -15.31
CA ASN A 916 -23.73 -10.08 -15.67
C ASN A 916 -23.29 -8.63 -15.93
N ASP A 917 -22.37 -8.10 -15.12
CA ASP A 917 -21.84 -6.74 -15.28
C ASP A 917 -21.03 -6.61 -16.58
N TRP A 918 -20.18 -7.59 -16.87
CA TRP A 918 -19.36 -7.63 -18.08
C TRP A 918 -20.22 -7.72 -19.36
N MET A 919 -21.27 -8.56 -19.35
CA MET A 919 -22.18 -8.74 -20.48
C MET A 919 -23.23 -7.61 -20.63
N GLU A 920 -23.36 -6.65 -19.70
CA GLU A 920 -24.36 -5.58 -19.84
C GLU A 920 -23.92 -4.57 -20.92
N PRO A 921 -24.74 -4.33 -21.97
CA PRO A 921 -24.39 -3.36 -23.01
C PRO A 921 -24.06 -1.98 -22.43
N TYR A 922 -22.99 -1.36 -22.94
CA TYR A 922 -22.52 -0.03 -22.51
C TYR A 922 -22.18 0.09 -21.02
N PHE A 923 -21.94 -1.02 -20.30
CA PHE A 923 -21.50 -0.95 -18.90
C PHE A 923 -20.08 -0.38 -18.78
N ARG A 924 -19.17 -0.77 -19.70
CA ARG A 924 -17.82 -0.20 -19.83
C ARG A 924 -17.79 1.34 -19.86
N ASP A 925 -18.74 1.96 -20.55
CA ASP A 925 -18.82 3.42 -20.71
C ASP A 925 -19.30 4.12 -19.42
N ARG A 926 -20.09 3.41 -18.60
CA ARG A 926 -20.69 3.92 -17.36
C ARG A 926 -19.85 3.66 -16.13
N ASP A 927 -19.06 2.59 -16.10
CA ASP A 927 -18.21 2.21 -14.98
C ASP A 927 -17.07 1.32 -15.49
N TYR A 928 -16.06 1.95 -16.10
CA TYR A 928 -14.93 1.24 -16.71
C TYR A 928 -14.19 0.34 -15.71
N TRP A 929 -13.97 0.83 -14.50
CA TRP A 929 -13.23 0.08 -13.47
C TRP A 929 -13.97 -1.18 -13.06
N ARG A 930 -15.26 -1.08 -12.71
CA ARG A 930 -16.06 -2.25 -12.36
C ARG A 930 -16.23 -3.21 -13.54
N TRP A 931 -16.38 -2.68 -14.76
CA TRP A 931 -16.44 -3.50 -15.97
C TRP A 931 -15.13 -4.25 -16.21
N SER A 932 -13.99 -3.58 -16.10
CA SER A 932 -12.66 -4.17 -16.30
C SER A 932 -12.34 -5.22 -15.24
N ASP A 933 -12.69 -4.97 -13.98
CA ASP A 933 -12.55 -5.96 -12.91
C ASP A 933 -13.43 -7.19 -13.20
N SER A 934 -14.67 -6.96 -13.66
CA SER A 934 -15.57 -8.06 -14.02
C SER A 934 -15.07 -8.86 -15.23
N GLU A 935 -14.54 -8.18 -16.25
CA GLU A 935 -13.91 -8.80 -17.42
C GLU A 935 -12.74 -9.69 -17.01
N LYS A 936 -11.84 -9.19 -16.15
CA LYS A 936 -10.71 -9.97 -15.63
C LYS A 936 -11.19 -11.19 -14.86
N THR A 937 -12.11 -11.02 -13.91
CA THR A 937 -12.64 -12.15 -13.12
C THR A 937 -13.26 -13.22 -14.01
N VAL A 938 -14.09 -12.83 -14.98
CA VAL A 938 -14.71 -13.78 -15.93
C VAL A 938 -13.66 -14.44 -16.82
N GLY A 939 -12.67 -13.69 -17.30
CA GLY A 939 -11.55 -14.22 -18.09
C GLY A 939 -10.78 -15.31 -17.34
N TRP A 940 -10.53 -15.12 -16.04
CA TRP A 940 -9.89 -16.12 -15.19
C TRP A 940 -10.75 -17.38 -15.03
N ASP A 941 -12.05 -17.21 -14.77
CA ASP A 941 -12.97 -18.34 -14.64
C ASP A 941 -13.00 -19.17 -15.94
N VAL A 942 -13.09 -18.49 -17.09
CA VAL A 942 -13.11 -19.13 -18.42
C VAL A 942 -11.79 -19.85 -18.70
N GLN A 943 -10.64 -19.23 -18.40
CA GLN A 943 -9.34 -19.86 -18.62
C GLN A 943 -9.16 -21.12 -17.76
N PHE A 944 -9.53 -21.05 -16.49
CA PHE A 944 -9.49 -22.22 -15.61
C PHE A 944 -10.37 -23.36 -16.15
N LEU A 945 -11.59 -23.05 -16.60
CA LEU A 945 -12.52 -24.03 -17.17
C LEU A 945 -12.04 -24.58 -18.53
N ASN A 946 -11.37 -23.76 -19.34
CA ASN A 946 -10.71 -24.19 -20.58
C ASN A 946 -9.62 -25.22 -20.31
N VAL A 947 -8.72 -24.93 -19.36
CA VAL A 947 -7.66 -25.87 -18.95
C VAL A 947 -8.27 -27.15 -18.37
N TYR A 948 -9.34 -27.03 -17.58
CA TYR A 948 -10.09 -28.18 -17.06
C TYR A 948 -10.60 -29.10 -18.18
N GLN A 949 -11.15 -28.54 -19.26
CA GLN A 949 -11.56 -29.32 -20.44
C GLN A 949 -10.37 -29.89 -21.22
N LYS A 950 -9.30 -29.12 -21.41
CA LYS A 950 -8.08 -29.52 -22.13
C LYS A 950 -7.41 -30.75 -21.49
N LEU A 951 -7.44 -30.83 -20.17
CA LEU A 951 -6.95 -31.98 -19.39
C LEU A 951 -7.88 -33.21 -19.44
N GLY A 952 -9.00 -33.14 -20.16
CA GLY A 952 -9.92 -34.25 -20.41
C GLY A 952 -11.08 -34.37 -19.42
N TYR A 953 -11.25 -33.42 -18.49
CA TYR A 953 -12.35 -33.43 -17.54
C TYR A 953 -13.64 -32.86 -18.15
N LYS A 954 -14.80 -33.38 -17.73
CA LYS A 954 -16.10 -32.99 -18.30
C LYS A 954 -16.75 -31.87 -17.49
N LEU A 955 -16.99 -30.71 -18.11
CA LEU A 955 -17.87 -29.69 -17.55
C LEU A 955 -19.32 -30.20 -17.49
N SER A 956 -19.94 -30.11 -16.32
CA SER A 956 -21.36 -30.42 -16.12
C SER A 956 -22.02 -29.39 -15.19
N GLY A 957 -23.33 -29.51 -15.00
CA GLY A 957 -24.08 -28.66 -14.08
C GLY A 957 -23.96 -27.15 -14.37
N LYS A 958 -23.69 -26.37 -13.33
CA LYS A 958 -23.59 -24.90 -13.38
C LYS A 958 -22.32 -24.43 -14.07
N LEU A 959 -21.24 -25.22 -14.01
CA LEU A 959 -19.96 -24.89 -14.66
C LEU A 959 -20.12 -24.79 -16.17
N LYS A 960 -20.82 -25.77 -16.78
CA LYS A 960 -21.11 -25.74 -18.21
C LYS A 960 -22.00 -24.55 -18.60
N VAL A 961 -23.06 -24.28 -17.83
CA VAL A 961 -23.96 -23.15 -18.12
C VAL A 961 -23.25 -21.80 -18.04
N TYR A 962 -22.33 -21.63 -17.08
CA TYR A 962 -21.53 -20.42 -16.95
C TYR A 962 -20.57 -20.25 -18.12
N PHE A 963 -19.82 -21.32 -18.44
CA PHE A 963 -18.86 -21.33 -19.53
C PHE A 963 -19.53 -21.06 -20.89
N ASP A 964 -20.61 -21.77 -21.21
CA ASP A 964 -21.35 -21.60 -22.47
C ASP A 964 -21.90 -20.17 -22.60
N ARG A 965 -22.29 -19.55 -21.47
CA ARG A 965 -22.78 -18.17 -21.44
C ARG A 965 -21.65 -17.16 -21.62
N ALA A 966 -20.51 -17.33 -20.96
CA ALA A 966 -19.35 -16.46 -21.14
C ALA A 966 -18.83 -16.51 -22.59
N MET A 967 -18.73 -17.71 -23.18
CA MET A 967 -18.29 -17.92 -24.57
C MET A 967 -19.28 -17.43 -25.63
N SER A 968 -20.49 -17.00 -25.25
CA SER A 968 -21.47 -16.44 -26.18
C SER A 968 -21.22 -14.98 -26.54
N ASP A 969 -20.32 -14.30 -25.82
CA ASP A 969 -19.92 -12.92 -26.13
C ASP A 969 -18.74 -12.92 -27.13
N PRO A 970 -18.89 -12.29 -28.31
CA PRO A 970 -17.83 -12.25 -29.31
C PRO A 970 -16.54 -11.55 -28.86
N THR A 971 -16.55 -10.76 -27.77
CA THR A 971 -15.32 -10.12 -27.25
C THR A 971 -14.33 -11.06 -26.57
N LEU A 972 -14.73 -12.29 -26.19
CA LEU A 972 -13.82 -13.32 -25.67
C LEU A 972 -13.12 -14.15 -26.77
N LEU A 973 -13.59 -14.02 -28.02
CA LEU A 973 -13.10 -14.79 -29.19
C LEU A 973 -12.08 -14.01 -30.05
N ALA A 974 -11.83 -12.74 -29.71
CA ALA A 974 -10.91 -11.83 -30.39
C ALA A 974 -9.76 -11.47 -29.46
#